data_AF-A0AAU3HIB7-F1
#
_entry.id   AF-A0AAU3HIB7-F1
#
_cell.length_a   1.000
_cell.length_b   1.000
_cell.length_c   1.000
_cell.angle_alpha   90.00
_cell.angle_beta   90.00
_cell.angle_gamma   90.00
#
_symmetry.space_group_name_H-M   'P 1'
#
loop_
_entity.id
_entity.type
_entity.pdbx_description
1 polymer ?
#
loop_
_entity_poly.entity_id
_entity_poly.type
_entity_poly.pdbx_seq_one_letter_code
_entity_poly.pdbx_strand_id
1 'polypeptide(L)'
;MATAVSVIAAPASPALAEPISFDLGTPALTRNASGAMELFATDGADRVWHRWQSGPGSAWSGWSQLDGSLRSVAAQSNGTNHVELFGINDQGLIWHRWQLPAGGWSSWTSIEGELTSLAVARNQDNRMELFGTNNLGQVWHRAETTAGSHTFGPWALFNDGLMRTVAAETNEDGRVELFALNDAGEIFHRAQTRPAGWSAWAKLDGTLKSLAVAKAADGRLELFGANAAEQMWHRRQIDKGGAEWTGWDSVPGQARTMAAETDANGRIAHVVMNGAGESLVRVQQQDGWSDFTKLAGDLAPLYWITHNTQAELFANAVTVPNAIIKIVGDVNLDLSGREFIRIAAGVQILGDTSVHPRGPRLFTTSFPRVLFQLGHDPAQVTSDNVRISGIRLDGGQGEEPAETEEEDSDAIRIFSSRNVQIDHSELYGWRGATVLVDDGQGRLGRDDDPATMVRVVDNYMHHNQHQTGDVIGGGHGGGYGVAVRNGGFVLIERNVFDWNRHAVAGDGREGSGYRMYNNLVLPNGGWNTDVYHTHMIDMHARDSCGLGSYNCGLAGEFMDIKYNTILYSAGTGIKLRGTPSVGMYVSNNVFTHRQEFGNSIDDAAMVQNETGLHASANVFGFTATTGTRSNVCDFDGDGTNDTFLASGANWWYQSTTLGWHHLRQSTITADKVTAFGDRNGDGRCDVTANGTVHPTAG
;
A
#
# COMPACT_ATOMS: atom_id res chain seq x y z
N MET A 1 58.53 1.22 -31.95
CA MET A 1 57.83 2.50 -32.21
C MET A 1 56.52 2.17 -32.89
N ALA A 2 55.39 2.40 -32.22
CA ALA A 2 54.07 2.37 -32.83
C ALA A 2 53.19 3.36 -32.05
N THR A 3 52.52 4.19 -32.83
CA THR A 3 51.77 5.40 -32.49
C THR A 3 50.48 5.12 -31.73
N ALA A 4 50.14 6.03 -30.81
CA ALA A 4 48.89 6.05 -30.08
C ALA A 4 47.68 6.19 -31.00
N VAL A 5 46.63 5.42 -30.70
CA VAL A 5 45.27 5.63 -31.22
C VAL A 5 44.39 5.95 -30.02
N SER A 6 43.86 7.18 -29.97
CA SER A 6 42.83 7.58 -29.03
C SER A 6 41.56 6.81 -29.30
N VAL A 7 41.10 6.03 -28.32
CA VAL A 7 39.72 5.53 -28.30
C VAL A 7 38.86 6.69 -27.79
N ILE A 8 38.08 7.25 -28.69
CA ILE A 8 37.01 8.21 -28.39
C ILE A 8 35.98 7.46 -27.53
N ALA A 9 35.77 7.94 -26.31
CA ALA A 9 34.69 7.46 -25.45
C ALA A 9 33.36 7.63 -26.20
N ALA A 10 32.55 6.57 -26.26
CA ALA A 10 31.17 6.67 -26.68
C ALA A 10 30.48 7.72 -25.79
N PRO A 11 29.67 8.65 -26.35
CA PRO A 11 28.90 9.56 -25.53
C PRO A 11 28.01 8.73 -24.61
N ALA A 12 27.96 9.14 -23.33
CA ALA A 12 27.04 8.58 -22.36
C ALA A 12 25.64 8.53 -22.97
N SER A 13 25.01 7.35 -22.91
CA SER A 13 23.60 7.21 -23.22
C SER A 13 22.84 8.28 -22.43
N PRO A 14 22.02 9.13 -23.08
CA PRO A 14 21.10 9.97 -22.32
C PRO A 14 20.25 9.03 -21.46
N ALA A 15 20.10 9.38 -20.19
CA ALA A 15 19.25 8.67 -19.26
C ALA A 15 17.92 8.34 -19.96
N LEU A 16 17.61 7.05 -20.06
CA LEU A 16 16.31 6.61 -20.54
C LEU A 16 15.26 7.29 -19.65
N ALA A 17 14.38 8.07 -20.27
CA ALA A 17 13.21 8.59 -19.58
C ALA A 17 12.46 7.40 -18.97
N GLU A 18 12.15 7.50 -17.68
CA GLU A 18 11.60 6.39 -16.91
C GLU A 18 10.28 5.88 -17.49
N PRO A 19 10.01 4.56 -17.40
CA PRO A 19 8.69 4.03 -17.72
C PRO A 19 7.67 4.67 -16.80
N ILE A 20 6.69 5.27 -17.45
CA ILE A 20 5.55 5.93 -16.87
C ILE A 20 4.64 4.87 -16.23
N SER A 21 4.40 4.95 -14.92
CA SER A 21 3.34 4.16 -14.26
C SER A 21 1.96 4.70 -14.65
N PHE A 22 1.03 3.82 -15.05
CA PHE A 22 -0.35 4.15 -15.36
C PHE A 22 -1.18 4.01 -14.09
N ASP A 23 -1.51 5.15 -13.54
CA ASP A 23 -2.11 5.29 -12.23
C ASP A 23 -3.59 5.70 -12.39
N LEU A 24 -4.48 4.90 -11.79
CA LEU A 24 -5.92 4.77 -12.06
C LEU A 24 -6.22 4.02 -13.38
N GLY A 25 -7.13 3.05 -13.33
CA GLY A 25 -7.67 2.47 -14.56
C GLY A 25 -8.27 3.58 -15.41
N THR A 26 -7.91 3.62 -16.70
CA THR A 26 -8.43 4.62 -17.62
C THR A 26 -9.95 4.63 -17.51
N PRO A 27 -10.58 5.78 -17.18
CA PRO A 27 -12.03 5.83 -17.16
C PRO A 27 -12.54 5.46 -18.55
N ALA A 28 -13.71 4.84 -18.59
CA ALA A 28 -14.42 4.64 -19.85
C ALA A 28 -15.71 5.43 -19.81
N LEU A 29 -15.88 6.33 -20.77
CA LEU A 29 -17.10 7.11 -20.96
C LEU A 29 -17.74 6.65 -22.26
N THR A 30 -19.01 6.29 -22.22
CA THR A 30 -19.76 5.96 -23.43
C THR A 30 -21.18 6.48 -23.34
N ARG A 31 -21.86 6.54 -24.49
CA ARG A 31 -23.28 6.88 -24.59
C ARG A 31 -24.09 5.64 -24.93
N ASN A 32 -25.22 5.44 -24.27
CA ASN A 32 -26.15 4.36 -24.59
C ASN A 32 -27.10 4.75 -25.74
N ALA A 33 -28.00 3.83 -26.14
CA ALA A 33 -28.99 4.04 -27.21
C ALA A 33 -29.86 5.30 -27.05
N SER A 34 -30.14 5.73 -25.82
CA SER A 34 -30.97 6.92 -25.57
C SER A 34 -30.17 8.22 -25.63
N GLY A 35 -28.85 8.14 -25.79
CA GLY A 35 -27.92 9.27 -25.74
C GLY A 35 -27.52 9.67 -24.32
N ALA A 36 -27.92 8.89 -23.31
CA ALA A 36 -27.48 9.11 -21.93
C ALA A 36 -26.07 8.56 -21.75
N MET A 37 -25.22 9.30 -21.03
CA MET A 37 -23.85 8.89 -20.78
C MET A 37 -23.73 7.97 -19.57
N GLU A 38 -22.77 7.06 -19.63
CA GLU A 38 -22.39 6.16 -18.55
C GLU A 38 -20.86 6.14 -18.43
N LEU A 39 -20.40 6.33 -17.19
CA LEU A 39 -18.99 6.41 -16.81
C LEU A 39 -18.65 5.17 -15.99
N PHE A 40 -17.56 4.52 -16.38
CA PHE A 40 -16.95 3.40 -15.68
C PHE A 40 -15.55 3.78 -15.22
N ALA A 41 -15.17 3.27 -14.06
CA ALA A 41 -13.87 3.48 -13.46
C ALA A 41 -13.51 2.31 -12.56
N THR A 42 -12.22 2.18 -12.26
CA THR A 42 -11.72 1.24 -11.25
C THR A 42 -11.06 2.04 -10.13
N ASP A 43 -11.13 1.53 -8.90
CA ASP A 43 -10.42 2.13 -7.77
C ASP A 43 -9.11 1.39 -7.44
N GLY A 44 -8.39 1.87 -6.43
CA GLY A 44 -7.12 1.29 -6.01
C GLY A 44 -7.18 -0.16 -5.48
N ALA A 45 -8.38 -0.66 -5.20
CA ALA A 45 -8.64 -2.05 -4.82
C ALA A 45 -9.14 -2.89 -6.01
N ASP A 46 -8.96 -2.40 -7.24
CA ASP A 46 -9.44 -3.01 -8.49
C ASP A 46 -10.97 -3.23 -8.50
N ARG A 47 -11.74 -2.52 -7.66
CA ARG A 47 -13.20 -2.59 -7.69
C ARG A 47 -13.74 -1.79 -8.87
N VAL A 48 -14.72 -2.35 -9.54
CA VAL A 48 -15.34 -1.74 -10.73
C VAL A 48 -16.53 -0.88 -10.30
N TRP A 49 -16.50 0.38 -10.68
CA TRP A 49 -17.54 1.35 -10.37
C TRP A 49 -18.14 1.91 -11.64
N HIS A 50 -19.45 2.17 -11.61
CA HIS A 50 -20.12 2.87 -12.68
C HIS A 50 -21.12 3.90 -12.14
N ARG A 51 -21.41 4.91 -12.96
CA ARG A 51 -22.47 5.88 -12.75
C ARG A 51 -23.02 6.35 -14.08
N TRP A 52 -24.28 6.73 -14.11
CA TRP A 52 -25.00 6.99 -15.36
C TRP A 52 -25.91 8.21 -15.25
N GLN A 53 -26.28 8.74 -16.40
CA GLN A 53 -27.37 9.70 -16.54
C GLN A 53 -28.69 8.94 -16.74
N SER A 54 -29.78 9.39 -16.11
CA SER A 54 -31.12 8.79 -16.31
C SER A 54 -31.75 9.18 -17.67
N GLY A 55 -31.20 10.22 -18.30
CA GLY A 55 -31.46 10.65 -19.67
C GLY A 55 -30.37 11.61 -20.16
N PRO A 56 -30.30 11.93 -21.46
CA PRO A 56 -29.25 12.79 -22.00
C PRO A 56 -29.12 14.12 -21.25
N GLY A 57 -27.93 14.41 -20.72
CA GLY A 57 -27.65 15.67 -20.03
C GLY A 57 -28.29 15.82 -18.63
N SER A 58 -28.93 14.78 -18.12
CA SER A 58 -29.45 14.76 -16.74
C SER A 58 -28.32 14.68 -15.70
N ALA A 59 -28.68 14.86 -14.43
CA ALA A 59 -27.75 14.68 -13.32
C ALA A 59 -27.22 13.23 -13.28
N TRP A 60 -25.94 13.09 -12.95
CA TRP A 60 -25.31 11.78 -12.75
C TRP A 60 -25.88 11.11 -11.50
N SER A 61 -26.12 9.80 -11.57
CA SER A 61 -26.36 8.96 -10.39
C SER A 61 -25.15 8.99 -9.44
N GLY A 62 -25.32 8.50 -8.21
CA GLY A 62 -24.17 8.13 -7.36
C GLY A 62 -23.38 6.96 -7.96
N TRP A 63 -22.16 6.74 -7.48
CA TRP A 63 -21.40 5.56 -7.86
C TRP A 63 -22.11 4.29 -7.37
N SER A 64 -22.24 3.32 -8.26
CA SER A 64 -22.65 1.96 -7.95
C SER A 64 -21.49 1.01 -8.25
N GLN A 65 -21.31 0.00 -7.41
CA GLN A 65 -20.26 -0.99 -7.60
C GLN A 65 -20.80 -2.13 -8.46
N LEU A 66 -20.04 -2.52 -9.49
CA LEU A 66 -20.22 -3.79 -10.18
C LEU A 66 -19.40 -4.87 -9.45
N ASP A 67 -19.88 -6.11 -9.47
CA ASP A 67 -19.08 -7.26 -9.06
C ASP A 67 -17.81 -7.42 -9.93
N GLY A 68 -16.82 -8.17 -9.44
CA GLY A 68 -15.55 -8.40 -10.14
C GLY A 68 -14.40 -7.51 -9.68
N SER A 69 -13.20 -7.85 -10.15
CA SER A 69 -11.95 -7.14 -9.84
C SER A 69 -11.21 -6.85 -11.15
N LEU A 70 -11.18 -5.57 -11.57
CA LEU A 70 -10.52 -5.11 -12.78
C LEU A 70 -9.67 -3.87 -12.47
N ARG A 71 -8.53 -3.79 -13.15
CA ARG A 71 -7.55 -2.72 -13.05
C ARG A 71 -7.77 -1.62 -14.09
N SER A 72 -8.22 -1.99 -15.28
CA SER A 72 -8.50 -1.05 -16.37
C SER A 72 -9.77 -1.45 -17.10
N VAL A 73 -10.48 -0.46 -17.65
CA VAL A 73 -11.76 -0.65 -18.31
C VAL A 73 -11.83 0.10 -19.64
N ALA A 74 -12.58 -0.46 -20.58
CA ALA A 74 -12.97 0.18 -21.83
C ALA A 74 -14.45 -0.14 -22.09
N ALA A 75 -15.23 0.82 -22.59
CA ALA A 75 -16.65 0.64 -22.82
C ALA A 75 -17.08 1.29 -24.11
N GLN A 76 -18.03 0.66 -24.81
CA GLN A 76 -18.61 1.19 -26.03
C GLN A 76 -20.01 0.60 -26.25
N SER A 77 -20.88 1.35 -26.93
CA SER A 77 -22.18 0.83 -27.37
C SER A 77 -22.01 -0.16 -28.53
N ASN A 78 -22.39 -1.42 -28.27
CA ASN A 78 -22.27 -2.52 -29.23
C ASN A 78 -23.22 -2.36 -30.44
N GLY A 79 -23.16 -3.32 -31.38
CA GLY A 79 -23.99 -3.31 -32.59
C GLY A 79 -25.51 -3.35 -32.38
N THR A 80 -25.97 -3.58 -31.14
CA THR A 80 -27.39 -3.51 -30.74
C THR A 80 -27.73 -2.25 -29.92
N ASN A 81 -26.79 -1.30 -29.83
CA ASN A 81 -26.86 -0.06 -29.05
C ASN A 81 -26.95 -0.24 -27.51
N HIS A 82 -26.48 -1.37 -26.99
CA HIS A 82 -26.32 -1.57 -25.55
C HIS A 82 -24.86 -1.39 -25.16
N VAL A 83 -24.60 -0.86 -23.97
CA VAL A 83 -23.21 -0.71 -23.50
C VAL A 83 -22.60 -2.08 -23.24
N GLU A 84 -21.39 -2.27 -23.73
CA GLU A 84 -20.54 -3.40 -23.38
C GLU A 84 -19.27 -2.88 -22.71
N LEU A 85 -19.00 -3.42 -21.52
CA LEU A 85 -17.87 -3.09 -20.67
C LEU A 85 -16.85 -4.21 -20.78
N PHE A 86 -15.63 -3.85 -21.08
CA PHE A 86 -14.46 -4.72 -21.09
C PHE A 86 -13.49 -4.24 -20.02
N GLY A 87 -12.67 -5.15 -19.50
CA GLY A 87 -11.55 -4.76 -18.67
C GLY A 87 -10.54 -5.86 -18.44
N ILE A 88 -9.47 -5.47 -17.78
CA ILE A 88 -8.28 -6.28 -17.53
C ILE A 88 -8.07 -6.32 -16.02
N ASN A 89 -7.83 -7.48 -15.42
CA ASN A 89 -7.50 -7.59 -14.00
C ASN A 89 -5.99 -7.41 -13.72
N ASP A 90 -5.56 -7.59 -12.47
CA ASP A 90 -4.16 -7.47 -12.06
C ASP A 90 -3.22 -8.51 -12.68
N GLN A 91 -3.76 -9.64 -13.13
CA GLN A 91 -3.04 -10.71 -13.82
C GLN A 91 -2.97 -10.52 -15.34
N GLY A 92 -3.58 -9.46 -15.88
CA GLY A 92 -3.68 -9.22 -17.31
C GLY A 92 -4.80 -9.98 -18.01
N LEU A 93 -5.64 -10.72 -17.28
CA LEU A 93 -6.75 -11.48 -17.83
C LEU A 93 -7.90 -10.55 -18.24
N ILE A 94 -8.50 -10.84 -19.39
CA ILE A 94 -9.49 -9.99 -20.03
C ILE A 94 -10.90 -10.51 -19.73
N TRP A 95 -11.78 -9.60 -19.34
CA TRP A 95 -13.17 -9.89 -19.02
C TRP A 95 -14.09 -8.89 -19.71
N HIS A 96 -15.30 -9.32 -20.03
CA HIS A 96 -16.34 -8.43 -20.53
C HIS A 96 -17.73 -8.79 -20.01
N ARG A 97 -18.61 -7.80 -20.02
CA ARG A 97 -20.04 -7.92 -19.72
C ARG A 97 -20.83 -6.85 -20.48
N TRP A 98 -22.11 -7.09 -20.73
CA TRP A 98 -22.95 -6.18 -21.51
C TRP A 98 -24.28 -5.91 -20.81
N GLN A 99 -24.87 -4.76 -21.15
CA GLN A 99 -26.23 -4.43 -20.75
C GLN A 99 -27.22 -5.35 -21.47
N LEU A 100 -28.20 -5.83 -20.71
CA LEU A 100 -29.28 -6.65 -21.25
C LEU A 100 -30.43 -5.76 -21.77
N PRO A 101 -31.13 -6.15 -22.86
CA PRO A 101 -32.24 -5.36 -23.40
C PRO A 101 -33.39 -5.10 -22.41
N ALA A 102 -33.58 -6.00 -21.44
CA ALA A 102 -34.58 -5.85 -20.38
C ALA A 102 -34.11 -5.00 -19.19
N GLY A 103 -32.88 -4.47 -19.24
CA GLY A 103 -32.20 -3.81 -18.13
C GLY A 103 -31.27 -4.76 -17.36
N GLY A 104 -30.33 -4.17 -16.62
CA GLY A 104 -29.29 -4.90 -15.88
C GLY A 104 -28.10 -5.32 -16.75
N TRP A 105 -27.19 -6.10 -16.15
CA TRP A 105 -25.93 -6.52 -16.77
C TRP A 105 -25.85 -8.05 -16.85
N SER A 106 -25.19 -8.56 -17.89
CA SER A 106 -24.77 -9.97 -17.94
C SER A 106 -23.75 -10.29 -16.84
N SER A 107 -23.50 -11.58 -16.60
CA SER A 107 -22.32 -12.02 -15.85
C SER A 107 -21.04 -11.71 -16.62
N TRP A 108 -19.92 -11.61 -15.90
CA TRP A 108 -18.60 -11.54 -16.52
C TRP A 108 -18.29 -12.80 -17.32
N THR A 109 -17.80 -12.60 -18.54
CA THR A 109 -17.29 -13.66 -19.41
C THR A 109 -15.82 -13.38 -19.69
N SER A 110 -14.99 -14.42 -19.73
CA SER A 110 -13.55 -14.27 -20.02
C SER A 110 -13.31 -14.20 -21.52
N ILE A 111 -12.37 -13.35 -21.93
CA ILE A 111 -11.78 -13.34 -23.27
C ILE A 111 -10.36 -13.88 -23.13
N GLU A 112 -10.00 -14.89 -23.92
CA GLU A 112 -8.66 -15.48 -23.89
C GLU A 112 -7.59 -14.45 -24.29
N GLY A 113 -6.41 -14.54 -23.67
CA GLY A 113 -5.29 -13.62 -23.89
C GLY A 113 -4.91 -12.83 -22.64
N GLU A 114 -3.75 -12.17 -22.71
CA GLU A 114 -3.20 -11.36 -21.63
C GLU A 114 -2.80 -9.98 -22.16
N LEU A 115 -3.34 -8.93 -21.55
CA LEU A 115 -3.11 -7.54 -21.93
C LEU A 115 -2.82 -6.66 -20.70
N THR A 116 -2.28 -5.48 -20.93
CA THR A 116 -2.00 -4.43 -19.94
C THR A 116 -2.75 -3.13 -20.24
N SER A 117 -3.23 -2.95 -21.47
CA SER A 117 -4.09 -1.84 -21.87
C SER A 117 -5.15 -2.32 -22.86
N LEU A 118 -6.31 -1.65 -22.86
CA LEU A 118 -7.44 -2.01 -23.70
C LEU A 118 -8.15 -0.76 -24.23
N ALA A 119 -8.51 -0.80 -25.51
CA ALA A 119 -9.41 0.14 -26.15
C ALA A 119 -10.41 -0.63 -27.01
N VAL A 120 -11.55 -0.01 -27.29
CA VAL A 120 -12.59 -0.62 -28.12
C VAL A 120 -13.22 0.43 -29.04
N ALA A 121 -13.42 0.06 -30.31
CA ALA A 121 -14.11 0.88 -31.29
C ALA A 121 -15.10 0.03 -32.09
N ARG A 122 -16.04 0.68 -32.79
CA ARG A 122 -17.06 0.00 -33.58
C ARG A 122 -16.76 0.16 -35.07
N ASN A 123 -16.55 -0.96 -35.76
CA ASN A 123 -16.35 -0.95 -37.21
C ASN A 123 -17.59 -0.46 -37.97
N GLN A 124 -17.39 -0.10 -39.24
CA GLN A 124 -18.47 0.28 -40.17
C GLN A 124 -19.60 -0.77 -40.28
N ASP A 125 -19.27 -2.05 -40.09
CA ASP A 125 -20.22 -3.18 -40.08
C ASP A 125 -20.89 -3.42 -38.71
N ASN A 126 -20.73 -2.47 -37.77
CA ASN A 126 -21.20 -2.50 -36.39
C ASN A 126 -20.57 -3.54 -35.47
N ARG A 127 -19.54 -4.28 -35.93
CA ARG A 127 -18.78 -5.18 -35.06
C ARG A 127 -17.85 -4.39 -34.15
N MET A 128 -17.81 -4.77 -32.89
CA MET A 128 -16.82 -4.22 -31.95
C MET A 128 -15.45 -4.79 -32.28
N GLU A 129 -14.41 -3.97 -32.17
CA GLU A 129 -13.02 -4.40 -32.29
C GLU A 129 -12.22 -3.90 -31.09
N LEU A 130 -11.58 -4.86 -30.44
CA LEU A 130 -10.74 -4.68 -29.28
C LEU A 130 -9.30 -4.48 -29.75
N PHE A 131 -8.61 -3.56 -29.09
CA PHE A 131 -7.20 -3.26 -29.28
C PHE A 131 -6.54 -3.26 -27.91
N GLY A 132 -5.34 -3.81 -27.80
CA GLY A 132 -4.62 -3.77 -26.54
C GLY A 132 -3.13 -4.04 -26.68
N THR A 133 -2.39 -3.70 -25.64
CA THR A 133 -0.96 -4.01 -25.53
C THR A 133 -0.75 -5.10 -24.49
N ASN A 134 0.28 -5.94 -24.64
CA ASN A 134 0.69 -6.88 -23.59
C ASN A 134 1.93 -6.37 -22.82
N ASN A 135 2.42 -7.16 -21.86
CA ASN A 135 3.61 -6.83 -21.05
C ASN A 135 4.90 -6.62 -21.88
N LEU A 136 4.97 -7.15 -23.11
CA LEU A 136 6.09 -6.96 -24.03
C LEU A 136 5.93 -5.70 -24.91
N GLY A 137 4.83 -4.97 -24.75
CA GLY A 137 4.46 -3.82 -25.56
C GLY A 137 3.92 -4.18 -26.95
N GLN A 138 3.65 -5.45 -27.23
CA GLN A 138 3.08 -5.85 -28.52
C GLN A 138 1.62 -5.42 -28.62
N VAL A 139 1.22 -4.88 -29.77
CA VAL A 139 -0.16 -4.42 -30.00
C VAL A 139 -0.97 -5.50 -30.69
N TRP A 140 -2.04 -5.93 -30.04
CA TRP A 140 -2.96 -6.96 -30.51
C TRP A 140 -4.34 -6.36 -30.79
N HIS A 141 -5.05 -6.94 -31.76
CA HIS A 141 -6.43 -6.59 -32.02
C HIS A 141 -7.28 -7.82 -32.35
N ARG A 142 -8.58 -7.76 -32.07
CA ARG A 142 -9.57 -8.77 -32.48
C ARG A 142 -10.94 -8.14 -32.62
N ALA A 143 -11.74 -8.65 -33.55
CA ALA A 143 -13.10 -8.18 -33.79
C ALA A 143 -14.13 -9.22 -33.36
N GLU A 144 -15.35 -8.77 -33.04
CA GLU A 144 -16.51 -9.64 -32.93
C GLU A 144 -16.68 -10.47 -34.21
N THR A 145 -17.21 -11.69 -34.09
CA THR A 145 -17.53 -12.52 -35.26
C THR A 145 -18.73 -11.96 -36.02
N THR A 146 -19.74 -11.50 -35.27
CA THR A 146 -20.97 -10.87 -35.78
C THR A 146 -21.35 -9.73 -34.84
N ALA A 147 -21.89 -8.64 -35.38
CA ALA A 147 -22.22 -7.45 -34.59
C ALA A 147 -23.20 -7.80 -33.45
N GLY A 148 -22.81 -7.52 -32.21
CA GLY A 148 -23.63 -7.80 -31.02
C GLY A 148 -23.75 -9.28 -30.67
N SER A 149 -22.82 -10.13 -31.13
CA SER A 149 -22.77 -11.54 -30.76
C SER A 149 -22.03 -11.79 -29.43
N HIS A 150 -21.31 -10.80 -28.91
CA HIS A 150 -20.45 -10.93 -27.74
C HIS A 150 -19.38 -12.02 -27.89
N THR A 151 -19.13 -12.47 -29.13
CA THR A 151 -18.19 -13.54 -29.48
C THR A 151 -17.12 -12.96 -30.39
N PHE A 152 -15.85 -13.21 -30.08
CA PHE A 152 -14.73 -12.58 -30.78
C PHE A 152 -13.91 -13.60 -31.58
N GLY A 153 -13.49 -13.21 -32.78
CA GLY A 153 -12.52 -13.98 -33.58
C GLY A 153 -11.12 -14.00 -32.96
N PRO A 154 -10.13 -14.69 -33.55
CA PRO A 154 -8.80 -14.81 -32.97
C PRO A 154 -8.06 -13.47 -32.91
N TRP A 155 -7.10 -13.36 -31.99
CA TRP A 155 -6.16 -12.24 -31.92
C TRP A 155 -5.24 -12.16 -33.14
N ALA A 156 -5.02 -10.95 -33.63
CA ALA A 156 -4.03 -10.61 -34.64
C ALA A 156 -3.02 -9.60 -34.09
N LEU A 157 -1.75 -9.75 -34.49
CA LEU A 157 -0.63 -8.94 -34.02
C LEU A 157 -0.29 -7.84 -35.04
N PHE A 158 -0.14 -6.61 -34.56
CA PHE A 158 0.59 -5.57 -35.28
C PHE A 158 2.09 -5.70 -35.03
N ASN A 159 2.79 -6.34 -35.97
CA ASN A 159 4.20 -6.68 -35.82
C ASN A 159 5.14 -5.56 -36.35
N ASP A 160 4.87 -4.31 -35.98
CA ASP A 160 5.54 -3.12 -36.54
C ASP A 160 5.73 -1.97 -35.54
N GLY A 161 5.62 -2.23 -34.22
CA GLY A 161 5.90 -1.24 -33.18
C GLY A 161 5.57 -1.76 -31.78
N LEU A 162 6.28 -1.26 -30.77
CA LEU A 162 5.99 -1.53 -29.36
C LEU A 162 5.34 -0.32 -28.72
N MET A 163 4.19 -0.54 -28.09
CA MET A 163 3.35 0.47 -27.46
C MET A 163 2.98 0.04 -26.04
N ARG A 164 2.48 0.98 -25.25
CA ARG A 164 2.17 0.81 -23.84
C ARG A 164 0.70 1.06 -23.52
N THR A 165 0.08 2.01 -24.21
CA THR A 165 -1.35 2.28 -24.12
C THR A 165 -1.95 2.49 -25.49
N VAL A 166 -3.26 2.26 -25.57
CA VAL A 166 -4.05 2.44 -26.79
C VAL A 166 -5.32 3.23 -26.51
N ALA A 167 -5.79 3.97 -27.51
CA ALA A 167 -7.12 4.56 -27.58
C ALA A 167 -7.60 4.41 -29.03
N ALA A 168 -8.89 4.15 -29.25
CA ALA A 168 -9.42 3.89 -30.58
C ALA A 168 -10.79 4.56 -30.77
N GLU A 169 -11.03 5.09 -31.96
CA GLU A 169 -12.35 5.59 -32.36
C GLU A 169 -12.54 5.47 -33.88
N THR A 170 -13.79 5.55 -34.30
CA THR A 170 -14.26 5.34 -35.66
C THR A 170 -14.37 6.68 -36.38
N ASN A 171 -13.63 6.82 -37.48
CA ASN A 171 -13.74 7.96 -38.38
C ASN A 171 -15.15 8.09 -38.97
N GLU A 172 -15.44 9.27 -39.53
CA GLU A 172 -16.73 9.53 -40.17
C GLU A 172 -17.01 8.63 -41.38
N ASP A 173 -15.97 8.16 -42.06
CA ASP A 173 -16.08 7.22 -43.17
C ASP A 173 -16.20 5.75 -42.73
N GLY A 174 -16.25 5.49 -41.41
CA GLY A 174 -16.43 4.16 -40.83
C GLY A 174 -15.14 3.39 -40.55
N ARG A 175 -13.97 3.94 -40.90
CA ARG A 175 -12.66 3.31 -40.62
C ARG A 175 -12.25 3.56 -39.17
N VAL A 176 -11.85 2.52 -38.46
CA VAL A 176 -11.27 2.67 -37.11
C VAL A 176 -9.89 3.30 -37.22
N GLU A 177 -9.59 4.23 -36.33
CA GLU A 177 -8.26 4.79 -36.10
C GLU A 177 -7.81 4.52 -34.67
N LEU A 178 -6.60 3.99 -34.57
CA LEU A 178 -5.95 3.54 -33.35
C LEU A 178 -4.82 4.50 -33.03
N PHE A 179 -4.83 5.04 -31.82
CA PHE A 179 -3.78 5.87 -31.24
C PHE A 179 -3.07 5.07 -30.16
N ALA A 180 -1.77 5.32 -29.99
CA ALA A 180 -0.97 4.63 -29.01
C ALA A 180 0.14 5.51 -28.46
N LEU A 181 0.53 5.25 -27.21
CA LEU A 181 1.75 5.79 -26.61
C LEU A 181 2.78 4.67 -26.47
N ASN A 182 4.06 4.95 -26.72
CA ASN A 182 5.14 4.06 -26.30
C ASN A 182 5.63 4.41 -24.87
N ASP A 183 6.65 3.70 -24.38
CA ASP A 183 7.19 3.92 -23.03
C ASP A 183 7.79 5.33 -22.83
N ALA A 184 8.25 5.97 -23.90
CA ALA A 184 8.73 7.35 -23.88
C ALA A 184 7.60 8.41 -23.93
N GLY A 185 6.34 7.97 -23.98
CA GLY A 185 5.18 8.84 -24.14
C GLY A 185 5.04 9.43 -25.56
N GLU A 186 5.81 8.93 -26.52
CA GLU A 186 5.69 9.35 -27.92
C GLU A 186 4.39 8.81 -28.50
N ILE A 187 3.77 9.64 -29.34
CA ILE A 187 2.38 9.45 -29.78
C ILE A 187 2.40 8.91 -31.20
N PHE A 188 1.71 7.79 -31.42
CA PHE A 188 1.57 7.17 -32.72
C PHE A 188 0.10 6.95 -33.05
N HIS A 189 -0.22 6.95 -34.34
CA HIS A 189 -1.54 6.56 -34.82
C HIS A 189 -1.46 5.71 -36.08
N ARG A 190 -2.48 4.89 -36.30
CA ARG A 190 -2.69 4.16 -37.55
C ARG A 190 -4.18 4.02 -37.80
N ALA A 191 -4.58 3.97 -39.06
CA ALA A 191 -5.99 3.84 -39.43
C ALA A 191 -6.22 2.61 -40.29
N GLN A 192 -7.42 2.06 -40.20
CA GLN A 192 -7.89 1.12 -41.22
C GLN A 192 -7.85 1.81 -42.58
N THR A 193 -7.43 1.12 -43.63
CA THR A 193 -7.46 1.60 -45.02
C THR A 193 -8.56 0.94 -45.83
N ARG A 194 -9.03 -0.22 -45.37
CA ARG A 194 -10.12 -1.05 -45.88
C ARG A 194 -10.54 -2.02 -44.77
N PRO A 195 -11.67 -2.75 -44.87
CA PRO A 195 -12.01 -3.77 -43.90
C PRO A 195 -10.82 -4.72 -43.66
N ALA A 196 -10.41 -4.85 -42.39
CA ALA A 196 -9.26 -5.65 -41.93
C ALA A 196 -7.87 -5.27 -42.50
N GLY A 197 -7.71 -4.13 -43.17
CA GLY A 197 -6.41 -3.62 -43.62
C GLY A 197 -6.02 -2.33 -42.90
N TRP A 198 -4.75 -2.18 -42.52
CA TRP A 198 -4.26 -1.08 -41.69
C TRP A 198 -3.07 -0.35 -42.33
N SER A 199 -2.96 0.96 -42.11
CA SER A 199 -1.77 1.75 -42.44
C SER A 199 -0.61 1.38 -41.53
N ALA A 200 0.62 1.77 -41.88
CA ALA A 200 1.74 1.77 -40.94
C ALA A 200 1.50 2.80 -39.81
N TRP A 201 2.24 2.69 -38.72
CA TRP A 201 2.27 3.72 -37.68
C TRP A 201 2.83 5.03 -38.21
N ALA A 202 2.11 6.12 -37.99
CA ALA A 202 2.57 7.48 -38.17
C ALA A 202 2.79 8.12 -36.80
N LYS A 203 3.87 8.89 -36.65
CA LYS A 203 4.20 9.58 -35.40
C LYS A 203 3.59 10.97 -35.40
N LEU A 204 2.97 11.33 -34.27
CA LEU A 204 2.55 12.69 -33.96
C LEU A 204 3.62 13.38 -33.09
N ASP A 205 3.75 14.69 -33.23
CA ASP A 205 4.62 15.50 -32.38
C ASP A 205 4.11 15.55 -30.92
N GLY A 206 5.01 15.84 -29.98
CA GLY A 206 4.71 15.93 -28.54
C GLY A 206 4.85 14.61 -27.79
N THR A 207 4.64 14.68 -26.47
CA THR A 207 4.69 13.54 -25.56
C THR A 207 3.54 13.61 -24.56
N LEU A 208 2.86 12.49 -24.33
CA LEU A 208 1.73 12.38 -23.43
C LEU A 208 1.89 11.16 -22.49
N LYS A 209 1.05 11.13 -21.46
CA LYS A 209 0.93 10.08 -20.44
C LYS A 209 -0.38 9.31 -20.57
N SER A 210 -1.44 9.97 -21.03
CA SER A 210 -2.76 9.38 -21.22
C SER A 210 -3.36 9.86 -22.54
N LEU A 211 -4.21 9.05 -23.15
CA LEU A 211 -4.94 9.38 -24.37
C LEU A 211 -6.43 9.15 -24.19
N ALA A 212 -7.23 10.02 -24.79
CA ALA A 212 -8.63 9.78 -25.09
C ALA A 212 -8.92 10.32 -26.50
N VAL A 213 -9.84 9.69 -27.22
CA VAL A 213 -10.26 10.14 -28.54
C VAL A 213 -11.78 10.14 -28.59
N ALA A 214 -12.36 11.17 -29.21
CA ALA A 214 -13.79 11.24 -29.47
C ALA A 214 -14.04 11.77 -30.88
N LYS A 215 -15.17 11.37 -31.48
CA LYS A 215 -15.63 11.94 -32.75
C LYS A 215 -16.54 13.14 -32.52
N ALA A 216 -16.07 14.34 -32.85
CA ALA A 216 -16.83 15.58 -32.75
C ALA A 216 -18.07 15.57 -33.66
N ALA A 217 -19.06 16.43 -33.38
CA ALA A 217 -20.28 16.52 -34.19
C ALA A 217 -20.05 16.93 -35.66
N ASP A 218 -18.91 17.56 -35.97
CA ASP A 218 -18.56 17.86 -37.35
C ASP A 218 -17.97 16.66 -38.11
N GLY A 219 -17.81 15.50 -37.46
CA GLY A 219 -17.31 14.25 -38.02
C GLY A 219 -15.79 14.08 -37.92
N ARG A 220 -15.06 15.04 -37.35
CA ARG A 220 -13.61 14.91 -37.15
C ARG A 220 -13.30 14.20 -35.84
N LEU A 221 -12.26 13.37 -35.85
CA LEU A 221 -11.70 12.87 -34.60
C LEU A 221 -10.92 13.98 -33.90
N GLU A 222 -11.06 14.02 -32.59
CA GLU A 222 -10.34 14.89 -31.69
C GLU A 222 -9.61 14.04 -30.66
N LEU A 223 -8.29 14.20 -30.61
CA LEU A 223 -7.38 13.49 -29.72
C LEU A 223 -7.06 14.40 -28.53
N PHE A 224 -7.25 13.87 -27.34
CA PHE A 224 -6.97 14.51 -26.07
C PHE A 224 -5.91 13.72 -25.32
N GLY A 225 -5.12 14.41 -24.50
CA GLY A 225 -4.28 13.72 -23.54
C GLY A 225 -3.68 14.64 -22.49
N ALA A 226 -3.13 14.03 -21.46
CA ALA A 226 -2.38 14.72 -20.42
C ALA A 226 -0.88 14.39 -20.53
N ASN A 227 -0.02 15.34 -20.20
CA ASN A 227 1.42 15.11 -20.11
C ASN A 227 1.86 14.72 -18.68
N ALA A 228 3.16 14.56 -18.47
CA ALA A 228 3.73 14.21 -17.16
C ALA A 228 3.47 15.25 -16.06
N ALA A 229 3.16 16.50 -16.43
CA ALA A 229 2.82 17.58 -15.52
C ALA A 229 1.29 17.72 -15.34
N GLU A 230 0.51 16.72 -15.75
CA GLU A 230 -0.95 16.68 -15.75
C GLU A 230 -1.61 17.77 -16.60
N GLN A 231 -0.85 18.48 -17.44
CA GLN A 231 -1.42 19.50 -18.33
C GLN A 231 -2.14 18.81 -19.48
N MET A 232 -3.36 19.24 -19.75
CA MET A 232 -4.18 18.69 -20.82
C MET A 232 -3.95 19.40 -22.14
N TRP A 233 -3.95 18.62 -23.22
CA TRP A 233 -3.74 19.07 -24.58
C TRP A 233 -4.74 18.39 -25.51
N HIS A 234 -5.08 19.06 -26.60
CA HIS A 234 -5.90 18.48 -27.65
C HIS A 234 -5.40 18.86 -29.03
N ARG A 235 -5.74 18.01 -30.01
CA ARG A 235 -5.60 18.29 -31.44
C ARG A 235 -6.71 17.58 -32.18
N ARG A 236 -7.04 18.08 -33.38
CA ARG A 236 -8.11 17.51 -34.20
C ARG A 236 -7.63 17.21 -35.61
N GLN A 237 -8.30 16.29 -36.28
CA GLN A 237 -8.09 16.09 -37.71
C GLN A 237 -8.34 17.42 -38.46
N ILE A 238 -7.62 17.64 -39.56
CA ILE A 238 -7.90 18.76 -40.46
C ILE A 238 -9.14 18.43 -41.29
N ASP A 239 -9.09 17.30 -41.99
CA ASP A 239 -10.17 16.77 -42.81
C ASP A 239 -10.85 15.58 -42.13
N LYS A 240 -12.15 15.38 -42.37
CA LYS A 240 -12.92 14.26 -41.81
C LYS A 240 -12.36 12.93 -42.34
N GLY A 241 -11.83 12.09 -41.46
CA GLY A 241 -11.17 10.83 -41.86
C GLY A 241 -9.80 11.01 -42.52
N GLY A 242 -9.23 12.22 -42.51
CA GLY A 242 -7.92 12.52 -43.05
C GLY A 242 -6.78 12.10 -42.12
N ALA A 243 -5.58 11.94 -42.68
CA ALA A 243 -4.37 11.61 -41.92
C ALA A 243 -3.67 12.84 -41.30
N GLU A 244 -4.06 14.05 -41.72
CA GLU A 244 -3.45 15.31 -41.26
C GLU A 244 -4.17 15.87 -40.03
N TRP A 245 -3.40 16.42 -39.09
CA TRP A 245 -3.88 16.91 -37.80
C TRP A 245 -3.42 18.34 -37.53
N THR A 246 -4.21 19.10 -36.78
CA THR A 246 -3.80 20.41 -36.26
C THR A 246 -2.60 20.29 -35.32
N GLY A 247 -1.95 21.41 -35.00
CA GLY A 247 -1.06 21.47 -33.85
C GLY A 247 -1.79 21.23 -32.52
N TRP A 248 -1.02 21.07 -31.44
CA TRP A 248 -1.54 20.93 -30.09
C TRP A 248 -2.00 22.28 -29.52
N ASP A 249 -3.22 22.30 -28.99
CA ASP A 249 -3.79 23.40 -28.23
C ASP A 249 -3.93 22.98 -26.76
N SER A 250 -3.72 23.90 -25.82
CA SER A 250 -3.88 23.63 -24.39
C SER A 250 -5.35 23.54 -24.03
N VAL A 251 -5.71 22.52 -23.25
CA VAL A 251 -7.05 22.43 -22.64
C VAL A 251 -6.95 22.86 -21.18
N PRO A 252 -7.72 23.87 -20.71
CA PRO A 252 -7.65 24.31 -19.32
C PRO A 252 -7.93 23.17 -18.33
N GLY A 253 -7.15 23.09 -17.24
CA GLY A 253 -7.31 22.12 -16.15
C GLY A 253 -6.17 21.10 -16.08
N GLN A 254 -6.29 20.17 -15.12
CA GLN A 254 -5.32 19.10 -14.89
C GLN A 254 -5.98 17.71 -14.93
N ALA A 255 -5.29 16.74 -15.51
CA ALA A 255 -5.72 15.36 -15.56
C ALA A 255 -4.51 14.41 -15.52
N ARG A 256 -4.66 13.31 -14.79
CA ARG A 256 -3.74 12.17 -14.80
C ARG A 256 -4.16 11.15 -15.86
N THR A 257 -5.47 10.89 -15.93
CA THR A 257 -6.12 10.09 -16.96
C THR A 257 -7.46 10.70 -17.34
N MET A 258 -7.98 10.33 -18.51
CA MET A 258 -9.19 10.94 -19.07
C MET A 258 -9.95 10.01 -20.00
N ALA A 259 -11.23 10.31 -20.15
CA ALA A 259 -12.12 9.77 -21.16
C ALA A 259 -12.85 10.89 -21.87
N ALA A 260 -13.13 10.70 -23.16
CA ALA A 260 -13.87 11.64 -23.99
C ALA A 260 -14.94 10.88 -24.78
N GLU A 261 -16.13 11.46 -24.87
CA GLU A 261 -17.24 10.91 -25.65
C GLU A 261 -18.16 12.06 -26.08
N THR A 262 -18.78 11.96 -27.24
CA THR A 262 -19.70 12.98 -27.73
C THR A 262 -21.09 12.78 -27.14
N ASP A 263 -21.61 13.81 -26.48
CA ASP A 263 -22.94 13.82 -25.88
C ASP A 263 -24.06 13.84 -26.93
N ALA A 264 -25.31 13.66 -26.51
CA ALA A 264 -26.46 13.65 -27.42
C ALA A 264 -26.71 14.98 -28.16
N ASN A 265 -26.08 16.08 -27.73
CA ASN A 265 -26.16 17.39 -28.37
C ASN A 265 -24.96 17.64 -29.31
N GLY A 266 -24.08 16.66 -29.49
CA GLY A 266 -22.92 16.77 -30.37
C GLY A 266 -21.72 17.48 -29.72
N ARG A 267 -21.72 17.66 -28.40
CA ARG A 267 -20.61 18.29 -27.67
C ARG A 267 -19.74 17.22 -27.05
N ILE A 268 -18.42 17.38 -27.08
CA ILE A 268 -17.54 16.44 -26.40
C ILE A 268 -17.67 16.61 -24.88
N ALA A 269 -18.01 15.55 -24.19
CA ALA A 269 -17.92 15.43 -22.74
C ALA A 269 -16.55 14.88 -22.36
N HIS A 270 -15.91 15.52 -21.39
CA HIS A 270 -14.65 15.09 -20.81
C HIS A 270 -14.88 14.63 -19.38
N VAL A 271 -14.40 13.43 -19.08
CA VAL A 271 -14.20 12.98 -17.70
C VAL A 271 -12.70 12.90 -17.46
N VAL A 272 -12.24 13.52 -16.39
CA VAL A 272 -10.85 13.49 -15.97
C VAL A 272 -10.76 12.94 -14.56
N MET A 273 -9.70 12.19 -14.30
CA MET A 273 -9.23 11.90 -12.96
C MET A 273 -7.91 12.65 -12.77
N ASN A 274 -7.84 13.55 -11.78
CA ASN A 274 -6.64 14.36 -11.53
C ASN A 274 -5.72 13.73 -10.47
N GLY A 275 -4.53 14.29 -10.25
CA GLY A 275 -3.59 13.82 -9.22
C GLY A 275 -4.12 13.87 -7.79
N ALA A 276 -5.19 14.64 -7.53
CA ALA A 276 -5.88 14.69 -6.24
C ALA A 276 -6.92 13.57 -6.05
N GLY A 277 -7.09 12.66 -7.02
CA GLY A 277 -8.07 11.58 -6.96
C GLY A 277 -9.51 12.02 -7.23
N GLU A 278 -9.70 13.25 -7.72
CA GLU A 278 -11.03 13.76 -8.03
C GLU A 278 -11.46 13.29 -9.41
N SER A 279 -12.68 12.77 -9.49
CA SER A 279 -13.37 12.56 -10.76
C SER A 279 -14.10 13.86 -11.13
N LEU A 280 -13.73 14.48 -12.25
CA LEU A 280 -14.33 15.73 -12.71
C LEU A 280 -14.92 15.53 -14.10
N VAL A 281 -16.09 16.13 -14.35
CA VAL A 281 -16.74 16.12 -15.66
C VAL A 281 -16.97 17.54 -16.17
N ARG A 282 -16.85 17.73 -17.47
CA ARG A 282 -17.25 18.97 -18.16
C ARG A 282 -17.65 18.68 -19.60
N VAL A 283 -18.21 19.68 -20.26
CA VAL A 283 -18.64 19.57 -21.66
C VAL A 283 -18.10 20.73 -22.49
N GLN A 284 -17.80 20.46 -23.75
CA GLN A 284 -17.43 21.46 -24.74
C GLN A 284 -18.58 22.47 -24.94
N GLN A 285 -18.22 23.73 -25.14
CA GLN A 285 -19.12 24.84 -25.45
C GLN A 285 -18.66 25.55 -26.73
N GLN A 286 -19.50 26.45 -27.24
CA GLN A 286 -19.22 27.17 -28.48
C GLN A 286 -17.87 27.92 -28.46
N ASP A 287 -17.52 28.50 -27.31
CA ASP A 287 -16.30 29.30 -27.12
C ASP A 287 -15.32 28.70 -26.10
N GLY A 288 -15.32 27.35 -25.93
CA GLY A 288 -14.36 26.67 -25.05
C GLY A 288 -14.98 25.50 -24.28
N TRP A 289 -14.78 25.49 -22.97
CA TRP A 289 -15.21 24.40 -22.08
C TRP A 289 -16.03 24.95 -20.91
N SER A 290 -17.02 24.19 -20.45
CA SER A 290 -17.65 24.49 -19.16
C SER A 290 -16.66 24.33 -18.01
N ASP A 291 -17.00 24.92 -16.85
CA ASP A 291 -16.31 24.61 -15.59
C ASP A 291 -16.39 23.11 -15.28
N PHE A 292 -15.39 22.63 -14.55
CA PHE A 292 -15.39 21.26 -14.03
C PHE A 292 -16.45 21.12 -12.94
N THR A 293 -17.28 20.10 -13.09
CA THR A 293 -18.18 19.62 -12.05
C THR A 293 -17.55 18.41 -11.39
N LYS A 294 -17.31 18.47 -10.07
CA LYS A 294 -16.83 17.32 -9.31
C LYS A 294 -17.92 16.26 -9.20
N LEU A 295 -17.59 15.03 -9.60
CA LEU A 295 -18.42 13.85 -9.45
C LEU A 295 -18.22 13.31 -8.02
N ALA A 296 -19.16 13.57 -7.12
CA ALA A 296 -19.06 13.16 -5.72
C ALA A 296 -18.98 11.63 -5.54
N GLY A 297 -18.24 11.20 -4.51
CA GLY A 297 -17.90 9.81 -4.17
C GLY A 297 -16.48 9.46 -4.63
N ASP A 298 -15.59 9.20 -3.67
CA ASP A 298 -14.14 9.18 -3.89
C ASP A 298 -13.66 7.82 -4.44
N LEU A 299 -13.03 7.83 -5.61
CA LEU A 299 -12.12 6.77 -6.03
C LEU A 299 -10.75 7.15 -5.47
N ALA A 300 -10.29 6.42 -4.46
CA ALA A 300 -9.00 6.69 -3.81
C ALA A 300 -7.86 6.77 -4.85
N PRO A 301 -7.05 7.86 -4.89
CA PRO A 301 -5.97 7.98 -5.85
C PRO A 301 -4.93 6.88 -5.64
N LEU A 302 -4.65 6.10 -6.68
CA LEU A 302 -3.71 4.97 -6.63
C LEU A 302 -2.34 5.39 -7.19
N TYR A 303 -1.28 4.93 -6.55
CA TYR A 303 0.11 5.10 -6.99
C TYR A 303 0.83 3.76 -6.94
N TRP A 304 1.53 3.40 -8.02
CA TRP A 304 2.42 2.23 -8.03
C TRP A 304 3.88 2.64 -7.94
N ILE A 305 4.58 2.12 -6.94
CA ILE A 305 6.03 2.18 -6.83
C ILE A 305 6.57 0.83 -7.31
N THR A 306 7.14 0.82 -8.51
CA THR A 306 7.60 -0.35 -9.26
C THR A 306 9.10 -0.38 -9.48
N HIS A 307 9.80 0.73 -9.20
CA HIS A 307 11.24 0.87 -9.42
C HIS A 307 11.90 1.62 -8.26
N ASN A 308 13.16 1.28 -7.96
CA ASN A 308 13.95 1.87 -6.89
C ASN A 308 14.19 3.38 -7.06
N THR A 309 14.09 3.91 -8.27
CA THR A 309 14.28 5.33 -8.58
C THR A 309 13.07 6.21 -8.21
N GLN A 310 11.94 5.61 -7.84
CA GLN A 310 10.67 6.31 -7.63
C GLN A 310 10.51 6.90 -6.21
N ALA A 311 11.60 7.22 -5.52
CA ALA A 311 11.57 7.77 -4.16
C ALA A 311 10.82 9.12 -4.10
N GLU A 312 10.98 9.97 -5.10
CA GLU A 312 10.22 11.23 -5.19
C GLU A 312 8.73 11.00 -5.46
N LEU A 313 8.38 10.01 -6.28
CA LEU A 313 6.98 9.65 -6.52
C LEU A 313 6.33 9.19 -5.21
N PHE A 314 6.99 8.31 -4.46
CA PHE A 314 6.52 7.87 -3.15
C PHE A 314 6.35 9.05 -2.19
N ALA A 315 7.39 9.87 -2.03
CA ALA A 315 7.39 10.99 -1.09
C ALA A 315 6.28 12.02 -1.40
N ASN A 316 5.94 12.22 -2.66
CA ASN A 316 4.82 13.08 -3.08
C ASN A 316 3.47 12.38 -2.90
N ALA A 317 3.36 11.11 -3.29
CA ALA A 317 2.11 10.35 -3.26
C ALA A 317 1.51 10.25 -1.85
N VAL A 318 2.36 10.02 -0.84
CA VAL A 318 1.91 9.90 0.56
C VAL A 318 1.38 11.21 1.16
N THR A 319 1.59 12.35 0.49
CA THR A 319 1.01 13.64 0.91
C THR A 319 -0.40 13.88 0.37
N VAL A 320 -0.90 12.99 -0.50
CA VAL A 320 -2.22 13.10 -1.12
C VAL A 320 -3.26 12.39 -0.24
N PRO A 321 -4.28 13.09 0.28
CA PRO A 321 -5.31 12.46 1.12
C PRO A 321 -5.99 11.28 0.42
N ASN A 322 -6.30 10.24 1.19
CA ASN A 322 -6.92 8.98 0.74
C ASN A 322 -6.12 8.23 -0.34
N ALA A 323 -4.85 8.57 -0.59
CA ALA A 323 -4.06 7.88 -1.58
C ALA A 323 -3.75 6.44 -1.16
N ILE A 324 -3.79 5.52 -2.12
CA ILE A 324 -3.30 4.15 -1.96
C ILE A 324 -1.98 4.08 -2.71
N ILE A 325 -0.91 3.74 -2.00
CA ILE A 325 0.43 3.56 -2.56
C ILE A 325 0.74 2.08 -2.49
N LYS A 326 0.78 1.41 -3.65
CA LYS A 326 1.19 0.00 -3.77
C LYS A 326 2.66 -0.06 -4.16
N ILE A 327 3.46 -0.77 -3.37
CA ILE A 327 4.90 -0.95 -3.59
C ILE A 327 5.12 -2.42 -3.94
N VAL A 328 5.64 -2.69 -5.13
CA VAL A 328 5.68 -4.07 -5.66
C VAL A 328 7.03 -4.72 -5.52
N GLY A 329 7.00 -6.04 -5.38
CA GLY A 329 8.15 -6.92 -5.36
C GLY A 329 9.19 -6.51 -4.32
N ASP A 330 10.44 -6.63 -4.75
CA ASP A 330 11.62 -6.31 -3.98
C ASP A 330 12.11 -4.87 -4.17
N VAL A 331 11.21 -3.94 -4.50
CA VAL A 331 11.56 -2.52 -4.61
C VAL A 331 12.31 -2.08 -3.36
N ASN A 332 13.51 -1.55 -3.58
CA ASN A 332 14.44 -1.10 -2.56
C ASN A 332 14.58 0.42 -2.69
N LEU A 333 13.71 1.14 -1.99
CA LEU A 333 13.50 2.56 -2.11
C LEU A 333 14.40 3.33 -1.14
N ASP A 334 15.32 4.12 -1.69
CA ASP A 334 16.22 4.97 -0.91
C ASP A 334 15.53 6.29 -0.54
N LEU A 335 15.28 6.49 0.75
CA LEU A 335 14.71 7.70 1.33
C LEU A 335 15.76 8.54 2.09
N SER A 336 17.05 8.25 1.87
CA SER A 336 18.15 9.00 2.48
C SER A 336 18.09 10.50 2.16
N GLY A 337 18.43 11.31 3.15
CA GLY A 337 18.36 12.77 3.08
C GLY A 337 16.96 13.35 3.29
N ARG A 338 15.93 12.51 3.47
CA ARG A 338 14.56 12.96 3.78
C ARG A 338 14.30 12.91 5.28
N GLU A 339 13.49 13.84 5.75
CA GLU A 339 13.01 13.94 7.12
C GLU A 339 11.57 14.48 7.10
N PHE A 340 10.73 14.04 8.04
CA PHE A 340 9.31 14.40 8.16
C PHE A 340 8.52 14.21 6.86
N ILE A 341 8.63 13.03 6.23
CA ILE A 341 7.73 12.67 5.13
C ILE A 341 6.31 12.64 5.69
N ARG A 342 5.50 13.63 5.30
CA ARG A 342 4.17 13.84 5.85
C ARG A 342 3.17 12.91 5.20
N ILE A 343 2.60 12.02 5.99
CA ILE A 343 1.58 11.09 5.52
C ILE A 343 0.21 11.73 5.75
N ALA A 344 -0.55 11.93 4.67
CA ALA A 344 -1.87 12.56 4.73
C ALA A 344 -2.94 11.62 5.31
N ALA A 345 -4.07 12.19 5.75
CA ALA A 345 -5.21 11.41 6.24
C ALA A 345 -5.73 10.45 5.15
N GLY A 346 -6.17 9.25 5.55
CA GLY A 346 -6.71 8.23 4.66
C GLY A 346 -5.68 7.44 3.86
N VAL A 347 -4.40 7.82 3.91
CA VAL A 347 -3.35 7.19 3.09
C VAL A 347 -3.14 5.72 3.46
N GLN A 348 -3.01 4.86 2.46
CA GLN A 348 -2.67 3.45 2.60
C GLN A 348 -1.33 3.19 1.91
N ILE A 349 -0.27 2.86 2.66
CA ILE A 349 1.01 2.40 2.12
C ILE A 349 1.02 0.88 2.22
N LEU A 350 1.01 0.21 1.07
CA LEU A 350 0.83 -1.24 0.96
C LEU A 350 1.98 -1.82 0.15
N GLY A 351 2.94 -2.43 0.82
CA GLY A 351 3.89 -3.32 0.18
C GLY A 351 3.33 -4.73 0.03
N ASP A 352 4.02 -5.57 -0.74
CA ASP A 352 3.70 -7.00 -0.73
C ASP A 352 4.34 -7.69 0.50
N THR A 353 3.63 -8.66 1.06
CA THR A 353 4.14 -9.52 2.13
C THR A 353 4.81 -10.77 1.52
N SER A 354 5.38 -10.64 0.32
CA SER A 354 5.93 -11.80 -0.37
C SER A 354 7.20 -12.30 0.32
N VAL A 355 7.30 -13.62 0.43
CA VAL A 355 8.45 -14.29 1.04
C VAL A 355 9.62 -14.33 0.05
N HIS A 356 9.30 -14.63 -1.22
CA HIS A 356 10.25 -14.75 -2.32
C HIS A 356 9.71 -14.06 -3.60
N PRO A 357 10.34 -12.96 -4.07
CA PRO A 357 11.41 -12.24 -3.38
C PRO A 357 10.92 -11.63 -2.05
N ARG A 358 11.80 -11.25 -1.12
CA ARG A 358 11.33 -10.56 0.10
C ARG A 358 10.72 -9.23 -0.29
N GLY A 359 9.56 -8.90 0.30
CA GLY A 359 8.83 -7.68 0.01
C GLY A 359 9.61 -6.36 0.15
N PRO A 360 8.98 -5.24 -0.19
CA PRO A 360 9.70 -4.01 -0.50
C PRO A 360 10.42 -3.42 0.72
N ARG A 361 11.63 -2.90 0.50
CA ARG A 361 12.43 -2.21 1.52
C ARG A 361 12.43 -0.72 1.27
N LEU A 362 12.05 0.05 2.28
CA LEU A 362 12.16 1.51 2.31
C LEU A 362 13.22 1.82 3.35
N PHE A 363 14.32 2.44 2.94
CA PHE A 363 15.48 2.61 3.81
C PHE A 363 16.01 4.03 3.81
N THR A 364 16.76 4.37 4.86
CA THR A 364 17.52 5.61 4.94
C THR A 364 18.92 5.32 5.46
N THR A 365 19.91 6.10 5.04
CA THR A 365 21.27 6.11 5.59
C THR A 365 21.62 7.44 6.25
N SER A 366 20.65 8.34 6.40
CA SER A 366 20.85 9.69 6.92
C SER A 366 20.26 9.93 8.31
N PHE A 367 19.72 8.88 8.95
CA PHE A 367 19.20 8.90 10.33
C PHE A 367 18.32 10.13 10.65
N PRO A 368 17.15 10.27 10.00
CA PRO A 368 16.26 11.42 10.22
C PRO A 368 15.72 11.44 11.65
N ARG A 369 15.41 12.61 12.22
CA ARG A 369 14.73 12.66 13.53
C ARG A 369 13.41 11.91 13.52
N VAL A 370 12.66 12.06 12.42
CA VAL A 370 11.45 11.28 12.12
C VAL A 370 11.43 11.02 10.61
N LEU A 371 11.28 9.78 10.18
CA LEU A 371 11.09 9.48 8.75
C LEU A 371 9.63 9.72 8.31
N PHE A 372 8.67 8.96 8.87
CA PHE A 372 7.25 9.09 8.56
C PHE A 372 6.50 9.84 9.67
N GLN A 373 5.83 10.92 9.29
CA GLN A 373 5.09 11.78 10.22
C GLN A 373 3.61 11.81 9.86
N LEU A 374 2.76 11.28 10.74
CA LEU A 374 1.30 11.28 10.65
C LEU A 374 0.76 12.36 11.59
N GLY A 375 0.15 13.40 11.03
CA GLY A 375 -0.19 14.61 11.79
C GLY A 375 1.04 15.43 12.22
N HIS A 376 0.84 16.63 12.77
CA HIS A 376 1.92 17.38 13.41
C HIS A 376 1.42 18.51 14.33
N ASP A 377 2.20 18.80 15.36
CA ASP A 377 2.06 19.93 16.30
C ASP A 377 3.16 20.97 16.00
N PRO A 378 2.95 22.31 16.05
CA PRO A 378 1.87 23.08 16.69
C PRO A 378 0.60 23.33 15.86
N ALA A 379 0.53 22.86 14.61
CA ALA A 379 -0.58 23.21 13.71
C ALA A 379 -1.87 22.43 13.98
N GLN A 380 -1.87 21.54 14.98
CA GLN A 380 -2.98 20.64 15.32
C GLN A 380 -3.50 19.82 14.13
N VAL A 381 -2.60 19.47 13.18
CA VAL A 381 -2.94 18.67 12.01
C VAL A 381 -2.93 17.20 12.40
N THR A 382 -3.93 16.45 11.95
CA THR A 382 -4.09 15.02 12.22
C THR A 382 -4.18 14.24 10.90
N SER A 383 -3.74 13.00 10.92
CA SER A 383 -3.76 12.08 9.77
C SER A 383 -4.52 10.81 10.14
N ASP A 384 -5.83 10.94 10.30
CA ASP A 384 -6.71 9.81 10.65
C ASP A 384 -6.81 8.80 9.48
N ASN A 385 -7.18 7.55 9.78
CA ASN A 385 -7.48 6.49 8.81
C ASN A 385 -6.28 6.08 7.93
N VAL A 386 -5.07 6.08 8.48
CA VAL A 386 -3.86 5.68 7.76
C VAL A 386 -3.54 4.21 7.99
N ARG A 387 -3.06 3.51 6.96
CA ARG A 387 -2.49 2.16 7.11
C ARG A 387 -1.10 2.10 6.48
N ILE A 388 -0.16 1.47 7.17
CA ILE A 388 1.16 1.12 6.64
C ILE A 388 1.32 -0.39 6.82
N SER A 389 1.47 -1.11 5.72
CA SER A 389 1.45 -2.57 5.72
C SER A 389 2.41 -3.19 4.72
N GLY A 390 3.01 -4.33 5.06
CA GLY A 390 3.78 -5.15 4.12
C GLY A 390 5.11 -4.53 3.67
N ILE A 391 5.75 -3.70 4.50
CA ILE A 391 7.04 -3.08 4.15
C ILE A 391 8.15 -3.49 5.11
N ARG A 392 9.39 -3.45 4.61
CA ARG A 392 10.60 -3.48 5.42
C ARG A 392 11.11 -2.05 5.58
N LEU A 393 10.95 -1.46 6.77
CA LEU A 393 11.32 -0.08 7.06
C LEU A 393 12.65 -0.05 7.83
N ASP A 394 13.71 0.31 7.10
CA ASP A 394 15.09 0.18 7.56
C ASP A 394 15.69 1.56 7.89
N GLY A 395 16.05 1.77 9.15
CA GLY A 395 16.65 2.99 9.68
C GLY A 395 18.14 3.15 9.36
N GLY A 396 18.78 2.15 8.75
CA GLY A 396 20.15 2.22 8.26
C GLY A 396 21.24 1.89 9.30
N GLN A 397 20.86 1.46 10.50
CA GLN A 397 21.82 0.97 11.49
C GLN A 397 22.40 -0.39 11.07
N GLY A 398 23.71 -0.57 11.21
CA GLY A 398 24.38 -1.85 10.96
C GLY A 398 24.11 -2.88 12.07
N GLU A 399 24.76 -4.06 11.97
CA GLU A 399 24.67 -5.10 13.01
C GLU A 399 25.29 -4.66 14.36
N GLU A 400 26.20 -3.68 14.31
CA GLU A 400 26.75 -3.08 15.51
C GLU A 400 25.75 -2.09 16.13
N PRO A 401 25.50 -2.19 17.44
CA PRO A 401 24.65 -1.24 18.12
C PRO A 401 25.16 0.21 18.03
N ALA A 402 24.24 1.18 18.07
CA ALA A 402 24.55 2.61 18.08
C ALA A 402 25.30 3.04 19.36
N GLU A 403 25.86 4.26 19.35
CA GLU A 403 26.69 4.86 20.43
C GLU A 403 26.10 6.17 20.99
N THR A 404 26.26 6.44 22.30
CA THR A 404 25.44 7.40 23.10
C THR A 404 25.30 8.83 22.58
N GLU A 405 26.18 9.23 21.67
CA GLU A 405 26.25 10.58 21.12
C GLU A 405 25.34 10.76 19.88
N GLU A 406 24.70 9.69 19.40
CA GLU A 406 23.86 9.72 18.21
C GLU A 406 22.42 10.19 18.51
N GLU A 407 21.86 11.02 17.62
CA GLU A 407 20.49 11.54 17.76
C GLU A 407 19.43 10.43 17.60
N ASP A 408 18.32 10.57 18.33
CA ASP A 408 17.15 9.70 18.18
C ASP A 408 16.57 9.84 16.77
N SER A 409 16.40 8.69 16.12
CA SER A 409 15.79 8.57 14.80
C SER A 409 14.54 7.70 14.89
N ASP A 410 13.38 8.33 14.81
CA ASP A 410 12.09 7.63 14.85
C ASP A 410 11.66 7.20 13.44
N ALA A 411 11.17 5.96 13.28
CA ALA A 411 10.66 5.50 11.98
C ALA A 411 9.31 6.15 11.67
N ILE A 412 8.34 5.96 12.57
CA ILE A 412 6.96 6.40 12.40
C ILE A 412 6.53 7.14 13.64
N ARG A 413 6.12 8.40 13.46
CA ARG A 413 5.56 9.21 14.54
C ARG A 413 4.11 9.61 14.24
N ILE A 414 3.24 9.31 15.19
CA ILE A 414 1.79 9.47 15.09
C ILE A 414 1.36 10.55 16.08
N PHE A 415 0.92 11.69 15.56
CA PHE A 415 0.45 12.82 16.34
C PHE A 415 -1.09 12.83 16.40
N SER A 416 -1.64 12.52 17.57
CA SER A 416 -3.08 12.63 17.89
C SER A 416 -4.01 12.10 16.79
N SER A 417 -3.61 11.06 16.06
CA SER A 417 -4.32 10.58 14.86
C SER A 417 -5.03 9.26 15.15
N ARG A 418 -6.29 9.15 14.71
CA ARG A 418 -7.17 8.00 14.99
C ARG A 418 -7.20 7.01 13.83
N ASN A 419 -7.55 5.77 14.14
CA ASN A 419 -7.66 4.67 13.17
C ASN A 419 -6.41 4.54 12.30
N VAL A 420 -5.24 4.57 12.96
CA VAL A 420 -3.94 4.36 12.31
C VAL A 420 -3.52 2.92 12.56
N GLN A 421 -3.16 2.20 11.50
CA GLN A 421 -2.73 0.81 11.60
C GLN A 421 -1.36 0.60 10.97
N ILE A 422 -0.43 0.08 11.74
CA ILE A 422 0.90 -0.34 11.29
C ILE A 422 0.94 -1.86 11.42
N ASP A 423 1.03 -2.59 10.30
CA ASP A 423 0.88 -4.04 10.31
C ASP A 423 1.74 -4.81 9.32
N HIS A 424 1.96 -6.11 9.56
CA HIS A 424 2.67 -7.03 8.66
C HIS A 424 3.99 -6.46 8.11
N SER A 425 4.71 -5.69 8.92
CA SER A 425 5.91 -4.96 8.51
C SER A 425 7.12 -5.40 9.35
N GLU A 426 8.30 -5.32 8.74
CA GLU A 426 9.59 -5.49 9.42
C GLU A 426 10.17 -4.09 9.68
N LEU A 427 10.37 -3.70 10.93
CA LEU A 427 10.84 -2.35 11.30
C LEU A 427 12.14 -2.45 12.10
N TYR A 428 13.25 -1.96 11.54
CA TYR A 428 14.56 -2.19 12.13
C TYR A 428 15.59 -1.11 11.88
N GLY A 429 16.62 -1.08 12.72
CA GLY A 429 17.74 -0.16 12.60
C GLY A 429 17.44 1.27 13.03
N TRP A 430 16.45 1.47 13.89
CA TRP A 430 16.01 2.79 14.36
C TRP A 430 16.59 3.12 15.73
N ARG A 431 17.25 4.27 15.83
CA ARG A 431 17.93 4.73 17.06
C ARG A 431 16.96 5.31 18.09
N GLY A 432 15.80 5.80 17.64
CA GLY A 432 14.70 6.28 18.48
C GLY A 432 13.65 5.19 18.71
N ALA A 433 12.41 5.43 18.32
CA ALA A 433 11.34 4.43 18.31
C ALA A 433 10.98 3.98 16.88
N THR A 434 10.65 2.71 16.68
CA THR A 434 10.04 2.30 15.40
C THR A 434 8.65 2.90 15.24
N VAL A 435 7.85 2.91 16.32
CA VAL A 435 6.55 3.59 16.35
C VAL A 435 6.43 4.43 17.62
N LEU A 436 6.27 5.74 17.45
CA LEU A 436 6.03 6.70 18.52
C LEU A 436 4.62 7.28 18.43
N VAL A 437 3.80 7.05 19.45
CA VAL A 437 2.44 7.61 19.57
C VAL A 437 2.46 8.81 20.52
N ASP A 438 2.13 9.99 20.01
CA ASP A 438 2.18 11.27 20.69
C ASP A 438 0.79 11.92 20.66
N ASP A 439 0.14 12.11 21.81
CA ASP A 439 -1.23 12.63 21.85
C ASP A 439 -1.38 14.00 22.54
N GLY A 440 -0.59 14.98 22.11
CA GLY A 440 -0.68 16.36 22.64
C GLY A 440 -2.08 17.02 22.55
N GLN A 441 -3.01 16.48 21.74
CA GLN A 441 -4.38 16.99 21.62
C GLN A 441 -5.44 16.22 22.45
N GLY A 442 -5.07 15.13 23.13
CA GLY A 442 -6.01 14.31 23.91
C GLY A 442 -7.10 13.62 23.09
N ARG A 443 -6.75 13.14 21.88
CA ARG A 443 -7.67 12.44 20.97
C ARG A 443 -7.66 10.92 21.14
N LEU A 444 -6.68 10.36 21.84
CA LEU A 444 -6.50 8.91 22.04
C LEU A 444 -6.75 8.58 23.51
N GLY A 445 -7.42 7.46 23.78
CA GLY A 445 -7.72 7.09 25.15
C GLY A 445 -8.06 5.63 25.37
N ARG A 446 -8.01 5.21 26.65
CA ARG A 446 -8.26 3.83 27.06
C ARG A 446 -9.66 3.31 26.72
N ASP A 447 -10.65 4.20 26.64
CA ASP A 447 -12.05 3.85 26.38
C ASP A 447 -12.39 3.85 24.87
N ASP A 448 -11.40 4.12 23.99
CA ASP A 448 -11.59 4.05 22.54
C ASP A 448 -11.87 2.61 22.07
N ASP A 449 -12.71 2.50 21.05
CA ASP A 449 -12.98 1.23 20.35
C ASP A 449 -11.66 0.71 19.74
N PRO A 450 -11.25 -0.56 20.01
CA PRO A 450 -10.12 -1.21 19.35
C PRO A 450 -10.12 -1.11 17.81
N ALA A 451 -11.29 -1.01 17.20
CA ALA A 451 -11.45 -0.81 15.76
C ALA A 451 -10.98 0.58 15.28
N THR A 452 -10.78 1.55 16.17
CA THR A 452 -10.53 2.96 15.83
C THR A 452 -9.31 3.58 16.51
N MET A 453 -8.62 2.83 17.37
CA MET A 453 -7.36 3.29 18.00
C MET A 453 -6.16 3.19 17.05
N VAL A 454 -5.02 3.70 17.51
CA VAL A 454 -3.74 3.36 16.91
C VAL A 454 -3.46 1.88 17.19
N ARG A 455 -3.23 1.10 16.13
CA ARG A 455 -2.95 -0.33 16.17
C ARG A 455 -1.57 -0.60 15.58
N VAL A 456 -0.72 -1.23 16.37
CA VAL A 456 0.57 -1.76 15.94
C VAL A 456 0.48 -3.26 16.05
N VAL A 457 0.30 -3.96 14.93
CA VAL A 457 -0.08 -5.38 14.94
C VAL A 457 0.69 -6.23 13.94
N ASP A 458 1.04 -7.45 14.30
CA ASP A 458 1.66 -8.42 13.36
C ASP A 458 2.99 -7.92 12.74
N ASN A 459 3.76 -7.09 13.44
CA ASN A 459 5.07 -6.60 12.97
C ASN A 459 6.24 -7.37 13.59
N TYR A 460 7.38 -7.38 12.89
CA TYR A 460 8.66 -7.77 13.45
C TYR A 460 9.54 -6.53 13.66
N MET A 461 9.79 -6.16 14.91
CA MET A 461 10.54 -4.96 15.27
C MET A 461 11.87 -5.35 15.89
N HIS A 462 12.99 -5.04 15.22
CA HIS A 462 14.28 -5.53 15.69
C HIS A 462 15.48 -4.62 15.45
N HIS A 463 16.58 -4.91 16.17
CA HIS A 463 17.87 -4.24 15.99
C HIS A 463 17.76 -2.71 16.09
N ASN A 464 17.02 -2.25 17.10
CA ASN A 464 16.81 -0.83 17.36
C ASN A 464 17.64 -0.36 18.57
N GLN A 465 18.17 -1.29 19.38
CA GLN A 465 18.82 -0.96 20.64
C GLN A 465 20.10 -0.13 20.47
N HIS A 466 20.28 0.77 21.45
CA HIS A 466 21.37 1.71 21.53
C HIS A 466 21.72 1.92 23.02
N GLN A 467 23.00 1.84 23.39
CA GLN A 467 23.44 2.03 24.76
C GLN A 467 23.28 3.45 25.31
N THR A 468 23.17 3.55 26.64
CA THR A 468 23.21 4.79 27.43
C THR A 468 24.63 5.14 27.92
N GLY A 469 25.64 4.35 27.54
CA GLY A 469 27.08 4.59 27.72
C GLY A 469 27.86 3.32 28.05
N ASP A 470 29.18 3.35 27.92
CA ASP A 470 30.04 2.14 27.99
C ASP A 470 29.92 1.34 29.30
N VAL A 471 30.08 1.97 30.48
CA VAL A 471 30.20 1.22 31.76
C VAL A 471 29.36 1.80 32.89
N ILE A 472 29.59 3.05 33.26
CA ILE A 472 28.87 3.75 34.34
C ILE A 472 27.91 4.71 33.63
N GLY A 473 26.74 4.19 33.24
CA GLY A 473 25.82 4.85 32.30
C GLY A 473 25.68 6.36 32.45
N GLY A 474 25.52 7.04 31.32
CA GLY A 474 25.41 8.49 31.23
C GLY A 474 25.04 8.91 29.81
N GLY A 475 23.76 9.20 29.57
CA GLY A 475 23.25 9.55 28.25
C GLY A 475 21.76 9.26 28.11
N HIS A 476 21.17 9.67 26.98
CA HIS A 476 19.86 9.21 26.55
C HIS A 476 20.04 7.91 25.76
N GLY A 477 19.28 6.86 26.09
CA GLY A 477 19.31 5.60 25.35
C GLY A 477 17.97 5.35 24.69
N GLY A 478 17.92 5.45 23.37
CA GLY A 478 16.75 5.17 22.56
C GLY A 478 16.59 3.69 22.25
N GLY A 479 16.05 3.36 21.08
CA GLY A 479 15.94 2.00 20.60
C GLY A 479 14.69 1.26 21.06
N TYR A 480 13.55 1.92 20.94
CA TYR A 480 12.25 1.40 21.31
C TYR A 480 11.56 0.71 20.15
N GLY A 481 10.87 -0.41 20.42
CA GLY A 481 9.87 -0.94 19.48
C GLY A 481 8.73 0.07 19.37
N VAL A 482 7.86 0.09 20.39
CA VAL A 482 6.74 1.04 20.48
C VAL A 482 6.92 1.96 21.69
N ALA A 483 6.70 3.25 21.49
CA ALA A 483 6.73 4.25 22.56
C ALA A 483 5.44 5.09 22.58
N VAL A 484 4.99 5.45 23.79
CA VAL A 484 3.87 6.39 23.99
C VAL A 484 4.30 7.62 24.78
N ARG A 485 3.76 8.79 24.42
CA ARG A 485 4.03 10.06 25.12
C ARG A 485 2.85 11.02 25.08
N ASN A 486 2.88 12.00 25.98
CA ASN A 486 1.90 13.09 26.02
C ASN A 486 0.43 12.64 26.03
N GLY A 487 0.09 11.55 26.70
CA GLY A 487 -1.28 11.04 26.73
C GLY A 487 -1.58 9.99 25.66
N GLY A 488 -0.58 9.58 24.87
CA GLY A 488 -0.75 8.59 23.81
C GLY A 488 -1.25 7.24 24.32
N PHE A 489 -2.21 6.67 23.60
CA PHE A 489 -2.77 5.35 23.88
C PHE A 489 -2.77 4.46 22.64
N VAL A 490 -2.34 3.20 22.78
CA VAL A 490 -2.10 2.30 21.64
C VAL A 490 -2.43 0.84 21.95
N LEU A 491 -2.90 0.09 20.94
CA LEU A 491 -2.95 -1.37 20.96
C LEU A 491 -1.73 -1.95 20.24
N ILE A 492 -1.03 -2.82 20.95
CA ILE A 492 0.20 -3.49 20.52
C ILE A 492 -0.10 -4.99 20.58
N GLU A 493 -0.34 -5.62 19.44
CA GLU A 493 -0.82 -7.01 19.42
C GLU A 493 -0.13 -7.89 18.38
N ARG A 494 0.25 -9.12 18.75
CA ARG A 494 0.87 -10.11 17.85
C ARG A 494 2.19 -9.65 17.20
N ASN A 495 2.88 -8.67 17.77
CA ASN A 495 4.20 -8.27 17.30
C ASN A 495 5.30 -9.17 17.88
N VAL A 496 6.42 -9.21 17.19
CA VAL A 496 7.68 -9.77 17.66
C VAL A 496 8.67 -8.65 17.91
N PHE A 497 9.26 -8.64 19.10
CA PHE A 497 10.30 -7.70 19.51
C PHE A 497 11.60 -8.46 19.76
N ASP A 498 12.68 -8.00 19.15
CA ASP A 498 14.02 -8.56 19.34
C ASP A 498 15.08 -7.47 19.27
N TRP A 499 16.19 -7.56 20.00
CA TRP A 499 17.25 -6.53 19.90
C TRP A 499 16.73 -5.07 20.02
N ASN A 500 15.68 -4.85 20.82
CA ASN A 500 15.22 -3.52 21.21
C ASN A 500 15.69 -3.25 22.63
N ARG A 501 16.04 -2.00 22.94
CA ARG A 501 16.37 -1.60 24.31
C ARG A 501 15.13 -1.76 25.19
N HIS A 502 13.99 -1.26 24.74
CA HIS A 502 12.67 -1.62 25.25
C HIS A 502 11.77 -2.06 24.09
N ALA A 503 11.05 -3.15 24.25
CA ALA A 503 9.98 -3.53 23.34
C ALA A 503 8.86 -2.46 23.36
N VAL A 504 8.46 -2.05 24.57
CA VAL A 504 7.41 -1.05 24.79
C VAL A 504 7.81 -0.10 25.91
N ALA A 505 7.65 1.21 25.72
CA ALA A 505 7.91 2.22 26.74
C ALA A 505 6.85 3.33 26.74
N GLY A 506 6.72 4.04 27.86
CA GLY A 506 5.88 5.23 27.97
C GLY A 506 6.53 6.32 28.83
N ASP A 507 6.21 7.59 28.57
CA ASP A 507 6.80 8.76 29.25
C ASP A 507 6.21 9.10 30.64
N GLY A 508 5.22 8.31 31.07
CA GLY A 508 4.57 8.44 32.37
C GLY A 508 3.54 9.57 32.48
N ARG A 509 3.26 10.34 31.42
CA ARG A 509 2.27 11.43 31.48
C ARG A 509 0.86 10.89 31.61
N GLU A 510 0.00 11.66 32.28
CA GLU A 510 -1.44 11.36 32.39
C GLU A 510 -2.04 11.10 31.01
N GLY A 511 -2.99 10.14 30.93
CA GLY A 511 -3.57 9.63 29.70
C GLY A 511 -2.72 8.58 28.98
N SER A 512 -1.40 8.55 29.19
CA SER A 512 -0.53 7.64 28.45
C SER A 512 -0.76 6.20 28.90
N GLY A 513 -0.81 5.28 27.94
CA GLY A 513 -1.09 3.89 28.23
C GLY A 513 -1.03 2.98 27.02
N TYR A 514 -1.15 1.68 27.25
CA TYR A 514 -1.17 0.71 26.17
C TYR A 514 -1.91 -0.58 26.54
N ARG A 515 -2.48 -1.21 25.52
CA ARG A 515 -2.94 -2.60 25.55
C ARG A 515 -1.92 -3.44 24.80
N MET A 516 -1.26 -4.37 25.49
CA MET A 516 -0.20 -5.21 24.93
C MET A 516 -0.61 -6.68 24.98
N TYR A 517 -1.01 -7.25 23.84
CA TYR A 517 -1.59 -8.59 23.77
C TYR A 517 -0.85 -9.55 22.83
N ASN A 518 -0.69 -10.80 23.25
CA ASN A 518 -0.24 -11.87 22.35
C ASN A 518 1.10 -11.58 21.64
N ASN A 519 1.99 -10.77 22.21
CA ASN A 519 3.29 -10.44 21.61
C ASN A 519 4.38 -11.45 22.03
N LEU A 520 5.43 -11.56 21.23
CA LEU A 520 6.64 -12.33 21.53
C LEU A 520 7.80 -11.36 21.77
N VAL A 521 8.40 -11.41 22.96
CA VAL A 521 9.62 -10.68 23.27
C VAL A 521 10.77 -11.69 23.33
N LEU A 522 11.68 -11.61 22.36
CA LEU A 522 12.83 -12.49 22.21
C LEU A 522 13.97 -12.14 23.18
N PRO A 523 14.95 -13.03 23.40
CA PRO A 523 15.86 -12.92 24.53
C PRO A 523 16.97 -11.87 24.38
N ASN A 524 17.13 -11.26 23.21
CA ASN A 524 18.35 -10.50 22.86
C ASN A 524 18.25 -8.99 23.08
N GLY A 525 17.12 -8.49 23.60
CA GLY A 525 16.90 -7.07 23.85
C GLY A 525 17.52 -6.57 25.17
N GLY A 526 17.10 -5.38 25.60
CA GLY A 526 17.42 -4.85 26.91
C GLY A 526 18.83 -4.30 27.05
N TRP A 527 19.63 -4.23 26.00
CA TRP A 527 21.00 -3.73 26.10
C TRP A 527 21.02 -2.24 26.49
N ASN A 528 21.74 -1.91 27.57
CA ASN A 528 21.76 -0.55 28.12
C ASN A 528 23.18 0.01 28.31
N THR A 529 24.13 -0.81 28.76
CA THR A 529 25.58 -0.55 28.75
C THR A 529 26.32 -1.88 28.47
N ASP A 530 27.64 -1.87 28.26
CA ASP A 530 28.43 -3.10 28.00
C ASP A 530 28.28 -4.17 29.09
N VAL A 531 27.93 -3.76 30.30
CA VAL A 531 27.86 -4.63 31.48
C VAL A 531 26.45 -4.76 32.05
N TYR A 532 25.48 -4.03 31.51
CA TYR A 532 24.14 -3.94 32.09
C TYR A 532 23.03 -4.05 31.04
N HIS A 533 22.08 -4.93 31.32
CA HIS A 533 20.82 -4.99 30.61
C HIS A 533 19.69 -4.41 31.49
N THR A 534 18.76 -3.72 30.85
CA THR A 534 17.62 -3.03 31.48
C THR A 534 16.35 -3.87 31.36
N HIS A 535 15.17 -3.25 31.48
CA HIS A 535 13.87 -3.91 31.33
C HIS A 535 13.33 -3.89 29.89
N MET A 536 12.40 -4.79 29.53
CA MET A 536 11.84 -4.82 28.17
C MET A 536 10.54 -4.03 27.98
N ILE A 537 9.69 -4.01 29.01
CA ILE A 537 8.42 -3.27 29.00
C ILE A 537 8.49 -2.26 30.13
N ASP A 538 8.36 -0.97 29.79
CA ASP A 538 8.47 0.13 30.72
C ASP A 538 7.20 0.99 30.76
N MET A 539 6.95 1.54 31.94
CA MET A 539 6.25 2.81 32.05
C MET A 539 7.08 3.72 32.96
N HIS A 540 7.67 4.76 32.35
CA HIS A 540 8.40 5.77 33.09
C HIS A 540 7.50 6.43 34.13
N ALA A 541 8.12 6.89 35.21
CA ALA A 541 7.48 7.83 36.09
C ALA A 541 7.82 9.27 35.68
N ARG A 542 7.06 10.25 36.17
CA ARG A 542 7.29 11.67 35.87
C ARG A 542 8.44 12.28 36.65
N ASP A 543 8.68 11.79 37.86
CA ASP A 543 9.63 12.38 38.78
C ASP A 543 10.84 11.47 38.99
N SER A 544 11.94 12.07 39.45
CA SER A 544 13.17 11.35 39.81
C SER A 544 13.35 11.41 41.32
N CYS A 545 13.46 10.25 41.96
CA CYS A 545 13.60 10.11 43.40
C CYS A 545 14.87 9.35 43.77
N GLY A 546 15.58 9.85 44.79
CA GLY A 546 16.83 9.26 45.24
C GLY A 546 17.91 9.36 44.16
N LEU A 547 18.55 8.22 43.85
CA LEU A 547 19.59 8.11 42.83
C LEU A 547 19.06 7.62 41.47
N GLY A 548 17.75 7.37 41.35
CA GLY A 548 17.11 6.95 40.11
C GLY A 548 16.56 8.13 39.31
N SER A 549 16.50 7.98 37.99
CA SER A 549 15.76 8.89 37.10
C SER A 549 14.35 8.35 36.87
N TYR A 550 13.35 9.20 36.65
CA TYR A 550 11.99 8.82 36.20
C TYR A 550 11.42 7.57 36.94
N ASN A 551 11.55 7.54 38.26
CA ASN A 551 11.37 6.37 39.11
C ASN A 551 10.43 6.58 40.31
N CYS A 552 9.66 7.66 40.32
CA CYS A 552 8.60 7.91 41.30
C CYS A 552 7.56 8.90 40.76
N GLY A 553 6.44 9.02 41.47
CA GLY A 553 5.33 9.89 41.07
C GLY A 553 4.47 9.26 39.97
N LEU A 554 3.75 10.08 39.21
CA LEU A 554 2.80 9.60 38.18
C LEU A 554 3.50 8.73 37.13
N ALA A 555 2.90 7.60 36.75
CA ALA A 555 3.42 6.68 35.73
C ALA A 555 2.32 6.25 34.73
N GLY A 556 1.80 7.22 33.98
CA GLY A 556 0.76 6.97 32.99
C GLY A 556 -0.64 6.81 33.60
N GLU A 557 -1.60 6.47 32.75
CA GLU A 557 -2.97 6.15 33.16
C GLU A 557 -3.16 4.65 33.35
N PHE A 558 -3.00 3.88 32.27
CA PHE A 558 -3.46 2.49 32.21
C PHE A 558 -2.62 1.62 31.28
N MET A 559 -2.17 0.48 31.79
CA MET A 559 -1.47 -0.54 31.02
C MET A 559 -2.14 -1.89 31.22
N ASP A 560 -2.49 -2.56 30.12
CA ASP A 560 -3.08 -3.91 30.14
C ASP A 560 -2.21 -4.87 29.32
N ILE A 561 -1.49 -5.75 29.99
CA ILE A 561 -0.46 -6.61 29.42
C ILE A 561 -0.91 -8.06 29.58
N LYS A 562 -1.36 -8.68 28.48
CA LYS A 562 -1.97 -10.02 28.52
C LYS A 562 -1.47 -10.98 27.47
N TYR A 563 -1.36 -12.25 27.85
CA TYR A 563 -1.04 -13.35 26.92
C TYR A 563 0.26 -13.15 26.15
N ASN A 564 1.21 -12.35 26.62
CA ASN A 564 2.49 -12.18 25.96
C ASN A 564 3.43 -13.33 26.35
N THR A 565 4.37 -13.66 25.45
CA THR A 565 5.46 -14.59 25.73
C THR A 565 6.76 -13.78 25.82
N ILE A 566 7.35 -13.72 27.01
CA ILE A 566 8.55 -12.93 27.31
C ILE A 566 9.70 -13.89 27.57
N LEU A 567 10.54 -14.07 26.55
CA LEU A 567 11.72 -14.94 26.58
C LEU A 567 12.96 -14.22 27.11
N TYR A 568 12.95 -12.90 27.12
CA TYR A 568 13.97 -12.07 27.74
C TYR A 568 14.16 -12.40 29.22
N SER A 569 15.41 -12.60 29.64
CA SER A 569 15.77 -12.82 31.03
C SER A 569 17.14 -12.26 31.42
N ALA A 570 17.78 -11.43 30.58
CA ALA A 570 19.07 -10.80 30.90
C ALA A 570 18.93 -9.68 31.94
N GLY A 571 17.73 -9.13 32.10
CA GLY A 571 17.33 -8.16 33.10
C GLY A 571 15.83 -8.31 33.41
N THR A 572 15.16 -7.25 33.83
CA THR A 572 13.74 -7.29 34.22
C THR A 572 12.78 -7.43 33.03
N GLY A 573 11.73 -8.26 33.13
CA GLY A 573 10.72 -8.37 32.06
C GLY A 573 9.89 -7.09 31.91
N ILE A 574 9.14 -6.74 32.96
CA ILE A 574 8.23 -5.58 33.02
C ILE A 574 8.61 -4.70 34.20
N LYS A 575 8.74 -3.40 33.99
CA LYS A 575 9.05 -2.43 35.05
C LYS A 575 7.99 -1.33 35.11
N LEU A 576 7.37 -1.18 36.28
CA LEU A 576 6.53 -0.03 36.61
C LEU A 576 7.34 0.93 37.48
N ARG A 577 7.65 2.11 36.96
CA ARG A 577 8.59 3.01 37.63
C ARG A 577 7.95 4.00 38.59
N GLY A 578 6.63 4.17 38.59
CA GLY A 578 5.88 5.04 39.51
C GLY A 578 4.46 4.54 39.72
N THR A 579 3.53 5.43 40.08
CA THR A 579 2.12 5.09 40.33
C THR A 579 1.22 5.52 39.16
N PRO A 580 0.62 4.58 38.40
CA PRO A 580 -0.36 4.90 37.36
C PRO A 580 -1.66 5.40 37.98
N SER A 581 -2.41 6.26 37.28
CA SER A 581 -3.68 6.79 37.80
C SER A 581 -4.82 5.76 37.82
N VAL A 582 -4.76 4.72 36.98
CA VAL A 582 -5.73 3.59 36.97
C VAL A 582 -5.08 2.27 37.35
N GLY A 583 -3.95 1.89 36.73
CA GLY A 583 -3.26 0.63 37.05
C GLY A 583 -2.46 0.02 35.91
N MET A 584 -1.51 -0.86 36.27
CA MET A 584 -0.83 -1.77 35.36
C MET A 584 -1.30 -3.20 35.64
N TYR A 585 -2.04 -3.81 34.72
CA TYR A 585 -2.57 -5.16 34.85
C TYR A 585 -1.75 -6.13 34.01
N VAL A 586 -1.10 -7.09 34.67
CA VAL A 586 -0.22 -8.07 34.01
C VAL A 586 -0.80 -9.46 34.23
N SER A 587 -1.42 -10.05 33.20
CA SER A 587 -2.07 -11.35 33.37
C SER A 587 -1.94 -12.33 32.22
N ASN A 588 -1.90 -13.63 32.55
CA ASN A 588 -1.82 -14.72 31.57
C ASN A 588 -0.59 -14.65 30.65
N ASN A 589 0.47 -13.97 31.05
CA ASN A 589 1.73 -13.92 30.31
C ASN A 589 2.61 -15.12 30.69
N VAL A 590 3.53 -15.47 29.79
CA VAL A 590 4.52 -16.53 29.99
C VAL A 590 5.91 -15.91 30.05
N PHE A 591 6.65 -16.16 31.13
CA PHE A 591 7.98 -15.61 31.38
C PHE A 591 9.04 -16.72 31.47
N THR A 592 10.23 -16.43 30.96
CA THR A 592 11.43 -17.24 31.21
C THR A 592 11.94 -17.07 32.64
N HIS A 593 11.78 -15.87 33.23
CA HIS A 593 12.09 -15.63 34.64
C HIS A 593 11.37 -16.62 35.56
N ARG A 594 12.08 -17.09 36.59
CA ARG A 594 11.50 -17.96 37.61
C ARG A 594 10.89 -17.20 38.78
N GLN A 595 11.38 -16.00 39.04
CA GLN A 595 10.89 -15.13 40.10
C GLN A 595 9.84 -14.17 39.53
N GLU A 596 8.71 -14.09 40.22
CA GLU A 596 7.62 -13.19 39.84
C GLU A 596 8.00 -11.73 40.09
N PHE A 597 8.42 -11.40 41.32
CA PHE A 597 8.76 -10.04 41.73
C PHE A 597 10.21 -9.91 42.15
N GLY A 598 10.86 -8.89 41.59
CA GLY A 598 12.19 -8.42 41.96
C GLY A 598 12.10 -7.14 42.77
N ASN A 599 13.22 -6.43 42.87
CA ASN A 599 13.31 -5.14 43.56
C ASN A 599 14.18 -4.17 42.75
N SER A 600 14.62 -3.06 43.34
CA SER A 600 15.42 -2.05 42.63
C SER A 600 16.85 -2.47 42.28
N ILE A 601 17.34 -3.58 42.86
CA ILE A 601 18.69 -4.12 42.66
C ILE A 601 18.71 -5.55 42.08
N ASP A 602 17.60 -6.29 42.16
CA ASP A 602 17.46 -7.66 41.67
C ASP A 602 16.40 -7.76 40.56
N ASP A 603 16.80 -8.30 39.40
CA ASP A 603 15.92 -8.51 38.25
C ASP A 603 14.96 -9.70 38.42
N ALA A 604 13.74 -9.56 37.87
CA ALA A 604 12.72 -10.60 37.85
C ALA A 604 11.76 -10.43 36.67
N ALA A 605 10.69 -11.24 36.62
CA ALA A 605 9.63 -11.06 35.62
C ALA A 605 9.03 -9.65 35.71
N MET A 606 8.79 -9.17 36.93
CA MET A 606 8.19 -7.86 37.19
C MET A 606 8.89 -7.13 38.33
N VAL A 607 9.03 -5.81 38.18
CA VAL A 607 9.47 -4.89 39.23
C VAL A 607 8.54 -3.69 39.27
N GLN A 608 8.14 -3.27 40.48
CA GLN A 608 7.48 -1.97 40.68
C GLN A 608 8.26 -1.14 41.71
N ASN A 609 8.47 0.14 41.42
CA ASN A 609 9.11 1.05 42.37
C ASN A 609 8.11 1.62 43.39
N GLU A 610 6.86 1.79 42.97
CA GLU A 610 5.77 2.28 43.83
C GLU A 610 4.60 1.28 43.82
N THR A 611 3.37 1.74 43.57
CA THR A 611 2.15 0.91 43.64
C THR A 611 1.38 0.96 42.34
N GLY A 612 0.45 0.01 42.14
CA GLY A 612 -0.46 -0.01 40.98
C GLY A 612 -0.19 -1.14 39.98
N LEU A 613 0.80 -2.01 40.21
CA LEU A 613 0.97 -3.24 39.45
C LEU A 613 0.10 -4.36 40.04
N HIS A 614 -0.73 -4.96 39.20
CA HIS A 614 -1.64 -6.05 39.52
C HIS A 614 -1.33 -7.29 38.66
N ALA A 615 -0.67 -8.28 39.25
CA ALA A 615 -0.30 -9.52 38.57
C ALA A 615 -1.33 -10.65 38.83
N SER A 616 -1.67 -11.44 37.81
CA SER A 616 -2.52 -12.64 37.99
C SER A 616 -2.33 -13.66 36.88
N ALA A 617 -2.43 -14.96 37.21
CA ALA A 617 -2.42 -16.05 36.22
C ALA A 617 -1.21 -16.08 35.25
N ASN A 618 -0.09 -15.47 35.60
CA ASN A 618 1.14 -15.54 34.81
C ASN A 618 1.87 -16.88 35.05
N VAL A 619 2.61 -17.35 34.05
CA VAL A 619 3.44 -18.57 34.12
C VAL A 619 4.91 -18.16 34.13
N PHE A 620 5.70 -18.75 35.04
CA PHE A 620 7.11 -18.44 35.24
C PHE A 620 8.00 -19.67 35.01
N GLY A 621 9.25 -19.46 34.65
CA GLY A 621 10.23 -20.52 34.41
C GLY A 621 10.04 -21.28 33.10
N PHE A 622 9.34 -20.70 32.13
CA PHE A 622 9.21 -21.29 30.80
C PHE A 622 10.58 -21.42 30.15
N THR A 623 10.79 -22.51 29.39
CA THR A 623 12.04 -22.72 28.64
C THR A 623 11.74 -22.92 27.17
N ALA A 624 12.25 -22.02 26.33
CA ALA A 624 12.02 -22.05 24.88
C ALA A 624 12.43 -23.38 24.25
N THR A 625 13.49 -24.03 24.73
CA THR A 625 13.96 -25.33 24.23
C THR A 625 12.87 -26.42 24.31
N THR A 626 12.07 -26.44 25.37
CA THR A 626 10.99 -27.42 25.52
C THR A 626 9.72 -27.07 24.74
N GLY A 627 9.48 -25.76 24.55
CA GLY A 627 8.33 -25.24 23.80
C GLY A 627 8.54 -25.23 22.27
N THR A 628 9.77 -25.39 21.80
CA THR A 628 10.12 -25.28 20.38
C THR A 628 10.20 -26.64 19.69
N ARG A 629 9.85 -26.67 18.41
CA ARG A 629 10.07 -27.78 17.48
C ARG A 629 10.68 -27.20 16.21
N SER A 630 11.96 -27.46 15.98
CA SER A 630 12.71 -26.85 14.88
C SER A 630 12.43 -27.51 13.54
N ASN A 631 12.32 -26.70 12.48
CA ASN A 631 12.23 -27.10 11.07
C ASN A 631 11.22 -28.22 10.82
N VAL A 632 10.02 -28.07 11.38
CA VAL A 632 9.01 -29.12 11.38
C VAL A 632 8.08 -29.09 10.18
N CYS A 633 7.82 -27.91 9.62
CA CYS A 633 6.79 -27.75 8.62
C CYS A 633 6.80 -26.37 7.99
N ASP A 634 6.33 -26.26 6.75
CA ASP A 634 6.23 -25.01 5.99
C ASP A 634 4.93 -24.26 6.34
N PHE A 635 5.01 -23.26 7.22
CA PHE A 635 3.83 -22.52 7.71
C PHE A 635 3.48 -21.30 6.84
N ASP A 636 4.46 -20.71 6.14
CA ASP A 636 4.24 -19.57 5.25
C ASP A 636 4.05 -19.96 3.77
N GLY A 637 4.29 -21.22 3.42
CA GLY A 637 4.11 -21.78 2.08
C GLY A 637 5.28 -21.47 1.14
N ASP A 638 6.46 -21.13 1.68
CA ASP A 638 7.63 -20.77 0.89
C ASP A 638 8.44 -21.96 0.37
N GLY A 639 8.04 -23.18 0.72
CA GLY A 639 8.71 -24.44 0.39
C GLY A 639 9.80 -24.85 1.37
N THR A 640 10.02 -24.08 2.44
CA THR A 640 11.01 -24.32 3.49
C THR A 640 10.32 -24.67 4.80
N ASN A 641 10.86 -25.65 5.52
CA ASN A 641 10.32 -25.97 6.83
C ASN A 641 10.74 -24.93 7.87
N ASP A 642 9.77 -24.46 8.62
CA ASP A 642 9.89 -23.46 9.67
C ASP A 642 9.99 -24.07 11.07
N THR A 643 10.43 -23.25 12.01
CA THR A 643 10.44 -23.60 13.43
C THR A 643 9.12 -23.22 14.10
N PHE A 644 8.54 -24.11 14.90
CA PHE A 644 7.31 -23.88 15.66
C PHE A 644 7.60 -23.65 17.15
N LEU A 645 6.92 -22.69 17.78
CA LEU A 645 6.96 -22.44 19.23
C LEU A 645 5.55 -22.48 19.82
N ALA A 646 5.35 -23.32 20.84
CA ALA A 646 4.16 -23.30 21.68
C ALA A 646 4.51 -22.91 23.12
N SER A 647 4.16 -21.68 23.51
CA SER A 647 4.48 -21.14 24.84
C SER A 647 3.47 -21.51 25.93
N GLY A 648 2.29 -22.00 25.55
CA GLY A 648 1.15 -22.17 26.46
C GLY A 648 0.33 -20.89 26.67
N ALA A 649 0.68 -19.80 25.97
CA ALA A 649 -0.21 -18.66 25.72
C ALA A 649 -0.44 -18.46 24.23
N ASN A 650 0.59 -18.71 23.40
CA ASN A 650 0.52 -18.57 21.95
C ASN A 650 1.30 -19.67 21.25
N TRP A 651 0.94 -19.84 19.99
CA TRP A 651 1.69 -20.53 18.97
C TRP A 651 2.30 -19.52 18.00
N TRP A 652 3.55 -19.75 17.65
CA TRP A 652 4.33 -18.96 16.70
C TRP A 652 5.04 -19.89 15.74
N TYR A 653 5.36 -19.39 14.55
CA TYR A 653 6.34 -20.02 13.68
C TYR A 653 7.46 -19.03 13.35
N GLN A 654 8.63 -19.54 12.99
CA GLN A 654 9.76 -18.77 12.52
C GLN A 654 10.03 -19.14 11.07
N SER A 655 9.62 -18.25 10.17
CA SER A 655 10.02 -18.25 8.76
C SER A 655 11.53 -18.12 8.67
N THR A 656 12.16 -18.93 7.83
CA THR A 656 13.61 -18.82 7.59
C THR A 656 13.99 -17.49 6.91
N THR A 657 13.02 -16.84 6.27
CA THR A 657 13.19 -15.59 5.51
C THR A 657 12.56 -14.38 6.16
N LEU A 658 11.43 -14.53 6.86
CA LEU A 658 10.67 -13.40 7.42
C LEU A 658 10.78 -13.27 8.95
N GLY A 659 11.38 -14.25 9.63
CA GLY A 659 11.51 -14.24 11.08
C GLY A 659 10.28 -14.82 11.78
N TRP A 660 10.04 -14.42 13.02
CA TRP A 660 8.94 -14.97 13.83
C TRP A 660 7.59 -14.31 13.50
N HIS A 661 6.55 -15.12 13.41
CA HIS A 661 5.17 -14.71 13.14
C HIS A 661 4.20 -15.39 14.09
N HIS A 662 3.16 -14.65 14.48
CA HIS A 662 2.08 -15.18 15.30
C HIS A 662 1.25 -16.17 14.49
N LEU A 663 0.97 -17.33 15.07
CA LEU A 663 0.10 -18.32 14.45
C LEU A 663 -1.30 -18.27 15.06
N ARG A 664 -1.38 -18.30 16.40
CA ARG A 664 -2.64 -18.40 17.14
C ARG A 664 -2.42 -18.22 18.64
N GLN A 665 -3.38 -17.63 19.34
CA GLN A 665 -3.45 -17.73 20.80
C GLN A 665 -3.91 -19.15 21.21
N SER A 666 -3.12 -19.84 22.02
CA SER A 666 -3.37 -21.22 22.42
C SER A 666 -2.71 -21.58 23.74
N THR A 667 -3.46 -22.23 24.62
CA THR A 667 -2.94 -22.77 25.89
C THR A 667 -2.32 -24.16 25.75
N ILE A 668 -2.39 -24.75 24.56
CA ILE A 668 -1.85 -26.07 24.28
C ILE A 668 -0.33 -25.96 24.16
N THR A 669 0.38 -26.69 25.00
CA THR A 669 1.85 -26.72 25.06
C THR A 669 2.44 -27.70 24.04
N ALA A 670 3.74 -27.53 23.73
CA ALA A 670 4.43 -28.31 22.69
C ALA A 670 4.42 -29.84 22.92
N ASP A 671 4.27 -30.33 24.15
CA ASP A 671 4.14 -31.76 24.47
C ASP A 671 2.79 -32.36 24.05
N LYS A 672 1.79 -31.52 23.79
CA LYS A 672 0.46 -31.92 23.30
C LYS A 672 0.31 -31.83 21.79
N VAL A 673 1.31 -31.27 21.10
CA VAL A 673 1.37 -31.26 19.65
C VAL A 673 1.89 -32.62 19.18
N THR A 674 1.09 -33.28 18.36
CA THR A 674 1.30 -34.69 17.96
C THR A 674 1.75 -34.85 16.51
N ALA A 675 1.39 -33.91 15.62
CA ALA A 675 1.81 -33.93 14.24
C ALA A 675 1.75 -32.53 13.60
N PHE A 676 2.50 -32.38 12.52
CA PHE A 676 2.48 -31.24 11.60
C PHE A 676 2.22 -31.75 10.18
N GLY A 677 1.59 -30.93 9.35
CA GLY A 677 1.45 -31.16 7.91
C GLY A 677 0.18 -30.52 7.35
N ASP A 678 0.16 -30.26 6.05
CA ASP A 678 -1.02 -29.78 5.33
C ASP A 678 -2.15 -30.85 5.38
N ARG A 679 -3.21 -30.59 6.14
CA ARG A 679 -4.35 -31.50 6.33
C ARG A 679 -5.58 -31.04 5.55
N ASN A 680 -5.64 -29.78 5.16
CA ASN A 680 -6.78 -29.20 4.44
C ASN A 680 -6.53 -29.03 2.93
N GLY A 681 -5.30 -29.24 2.47
CA GLY A 681 -4.86 -29.14 1.07
C GLY A 681 -4.63 -27.71 0.59
N ASP A 682 -4.42 -26.74 1.49
CA ASP A 682 -4.23 -25.32 1.14
C ASP A 682 -2.77 -24.94 0.85
N GLY A 683 -1.84 -25.90 0.96
CA GLY A 683 -0.42 -25.69 0.72
C GLY A 683 0.34 -25.10 1.91
N ARG A 684 -0.31 -24.89 3.07
CA ARG A 684 0.33 -24.48 4.32
C ARG A 684 0.21 -25.55 5.40
N CYS A 685 1.10 -25.49 6.37
CA CYS A 685 1.17 -26.51 7.39
C CYS A 685 0.14 -26.35 8.52
N ASP A 686 -0.62 -27.40 8.81
CA ASP A 686 -1.51 -27.44 9.96
C ASP A 686 -0.87 -28.08 11.20
N VAL A 687 -1.32 -27.64 12.38
CA VAL A 687 -0.90 -28.20 13.67
C VAL A 687 -1.95 -29.20 14.18
N THR A 688 -1.56 -30.45 14.43
CA THR A 688 -2.44 -31.44 15.08
C THR A 688 -2.10 -31.57 16.56
N ALA A 689 -3.02 -31.16 17.43
CA ALA A 689 -2.84 -31.22 18.87
C ALA A 689 -4.09 -31.76 19.57
N ASN A 690 -3.89 -32.62 20.58
CA ASN A 690 -4.98 -33.32 21.28
C ASN A 690 -5.98 -34.05 20.34
N GLY A 691 -5.51 -34.53 19.18
CA GLY A 691 -6.36 -35.19 18.18
C GLY A 691 -7.21 -34.26 17.31
N THR A 692 -7.08 -32.94 17.46
CA THR A 692 -7.76 -31.92 16.65
C THR A 692 -6.76 -31.28 15.69
N VAL A 693 -7.17 -31.07 14.44
CA VAL A 693 -6.41 -30.30 13.45
C VAL A 693 -6.72 -28.82 13.63
N HIS A 694 -5.68 -28.01 13.72
CA HIS A 694 -5.76 -26.56 13.80
C HIS A 694 -5.14 -25.96 12.54
N PRO A 695 -5.98 -25.54 11.57
CA PRO A 695 -5.48 -24.98 10.33
C PRO A 695 -4.77 -23.66 10.55
N THR A 696 -3.73 -23.41 9.77
CA THR A 696 -3.10 -22.09 9.70
C THR A 696 -3.93 -21.17 8.83
N ALA A 697 -4.29 -20.01 9.38
CA ALA A 697 -5.02 -19.03 8.61
C ALA A 697 -4.07 -18.33 7.61
N GLY A 698 -4.61 -18.07 6.41
CA GLY A 698 -3.96 -17.36 5.31
C GLY A 698 -3.49 -15.96 5.68
#